data_AF-A0A8J3R6A9-F1
#
_entry.id   AF-A0A8J3R6A9-F1
#
_cell.length_a   1.000
_cell.length_b   1.000
_cell.length_c   1.000
_cell.angle_alpha   90.00
_cell.angle_beta   90.00
_cell.angle_gamma   90.00
#
_symmetry.space_group_name_H-M   'P 1'
#
loop_
_entity.id
_entity.type
_entity.pdbx_description
1 polymer ?
#
loop_
_entity_poly.entity_id
_entity_poly.type
_entity_poly.pdbx_seq_one_letter_code
_entity_poly.pdbx_strand_id
1 'polypeptide(L)'
;MTERDTNAAGPDGPDGPGGPDGEVPAVPGEIVYGEAPVPLNPGREHLTLRVVNTGDRPVQVGSHYHFAAANPALEFDRAAAWGTHLDIPAGTSIRFEPGVERDVPLVPIAGRRVVPGLRPEWAGPLGPSPLGTPPALGPGPAVGERPARRGIDRPLYIAVYGPTTGDRIRLADTDLFVEVTDDLSRGPAGSGDEAVFGGGKVIRESMGQSRATRADGAPDLVITGAVILDHWGVVKADIGVRDGRISAIGKAGNPDTMDGIHPDLVIGPATEIVAGNGRILTAGAVDCHVHLICPQLLDVALAAGVTTIIGGGIGPAESTKATTVTGTGHLPRMLEALDPYPVNVALLGKGNTVSEEALLEQLRAGASGFKLHEDWGCTPAAIDACLKVCDATGVQAAIHTDTLNEAGFVESTLQAIGGRVIHTYHTEGAGGGHAPDIIKIASHPNVLPSSTNPTRPHTVNTHHEALDMLMVCHHLNPAIPEDLAFAESRIRTTTMAAEDVLHDIGAISMIGSDSQAMGRIGETIIRTWQTAHVMKRRRGALPGETGGAFPADNLRARRYVAKYTINPAIAHGLDAEIGSVEVGKLADLVLWRPAFFGVKPELVIKGGVIARAEMGDANASIPTPQPVLSRPMFGASPVTAAATSLHFVAPAALEDGLADRLAVRRRLVPVAGVRDRRKDSMPLNDALPAIEVDPDTFTVRIDGEVIEPAPADELPMAQRYFLF
;
A
#
# COMPACT_ATOMS: atom_id res chain seq x y z
N MET A 1 3.80 51.65 -38.76
CA MET A 1 3.67 50.37 -39.47
C MET A 1 4.50 49.37 -38.69
N THR A 2 3.97 48.38 -37.99
CA THR A 2 2.62 47.81 -37.91
C THR A 2 2.48 47.15 -36.54
N GLU A 3 1.38 47.52 -35.88
CA GLU A 3 0.58 46.87 -34.84
C GLU A 3 1.09 45.66 -34.03
N ARG A 4 1.02 45.86 -32.72
CA ARG A 4 0.89 44.85 -31.66
C ARG A 4 -0.60 44.55 -31.50
N ASP A 5 -0.99 43.29 -31.62
CA ASP A 5 -2.32 42.84 -31.21
C ASP A 5 -2.30 42.35 -29.76
N THR A 6 -2.94 43.15 -28.91
CA THR A 6 -3.59 42.74 -27.69
C THR A 6 -4.87 41.98 -28.03
N ASN A 7 -5.09 40.79 -27.45
CA ASN A 7 -6.45 40.28 -27.37
C ASN A 7 -6.73 39.70 -25.98
N ALA A 8 -7.57 40.43 -25.26
CA ALA A 8 -8.28 39.99 -24.08
C ALA A 8 -9.45 39.13 -24.55
N ALA A 9 -9.54 37.89 -24.07
CA ALA A 9 -10.73 37.07 -24.20
C ALA A 9 -11.52 37.15 -22.88
N GLY A 10 -12.77 37.62 -22.98
CA GLY A 10 -13.75 37.61 -21.90
C GLY A 10 -14.26 36.20 -21.58
N PRO A 11 -15.11 36.05 -20.55
CA PRO A 11 -15.55 34.77 -20.03
C PRO A 11 -16.84 34.34 -20.74
N ASP A 12 -16.75 33.50 -21.75
CA ASP A 12 -17.89 32.73 -22.26
C ASP A 12 -17.35 31.41 -22.80
N GLY A 13 -17.51 30.34 -22.01
CA GLY A 13 -17.20 28.97 -22.42
C GLY A 13 -18.32 28.41 -23.30
N PRO A 14 -18.04 27.47 -24.21
CA PRO A 14 -19.08 26.83 -25.00
C PRO A 14 -19.78 25.76 -24.15
N ASP A 15 -21.05 26.02 -23.82
CA ASP A 15 -22.02 25.00 -23.41
C ASP A 15 -22.15 23.96 -24.54
N GLY A 16 -21.56 22.78 -24.34
CA GLY A 16 -21.87 21.58 -25.11
C GLY A 16 -23.16 20.93 -24.57
N PRO A 17 -24.01 20.33 -25.42
CA PRO A 17 -25.29 19.80 -24.97
C PRO A 17 -25.06 18.57 -24.08
N GLY A 18 -25.55 18.65 -22.84
CA GLY A 18 -25.53 17.55 -21.88
C GLY A 18 -26.28 16.33 -22.42
N GLY A 19 -25.63 15.17 -22.29
CA GLY A 19 -26.30 13.87 -22.38
C GLY A 19 -27.33 13.71 -21.27
N PRO A 20 -28.23 12.72 -21.37
CA PRO A 20 -29.43 12.63 -20.55
C PRO A 20 -29.17 12.02 -19.17
N ASP A 21 -28.08 12.40 -18.51
CA ASP A 21 -27.84 12.25 -17.06
C ASP A 21 -26.76 13.27 -16.68
N GLY A 22 -27.12 14.26 -15.88
CA GLY A 22 -26.25 15.37 -15.47
C GLY A 22 -25.12 14.99 -14.50
N GLU A 23 -24.48 13.84 -14.70
CA GLU A 23 -23.32 13.41 -13.91
C GLU A 23 -22.07 14.20 -14.31
N VAL A 24 -21.54 14.98 -13.37
CA VAL A 24 -20.22 15.60 -13.49
C VAL A 24 -19.17 14.47 -13.54
N PRO A 25 -18.26 14.45 -14.53
CA PRO A 25 -17.24 13.40 -14.62
C PRO A 25 -16.41 13.31 -13.33
N ALA A 26 -16.22 12.09 -12.80
CA ALA A 26 -15.40 11.87 -11.61
C ALA A 26 -13.98 12.39 -11.81
N VAL A 27 -13.48 13.21 -10.87
CA VAL A 27 -12.11 13.73 -10.90
C VAL A 27 -11.18 12.73 -10.22
N PRO A 28 -10.22 12.11 -10.94
CA PRO A 28 -9.38 11.08 -10.33
C PRO A 28 -8.52 11.64 -9.19
N GLY A 29 -8.55 10.99 -8.02
CA GLY A 29 -7.79 11.46 -6.85
C GLY A 29 -8.35 12.72 -6.18
N GLU A 30 -9.61 13.08 -6.45
CA GLU A 30 -10.31 14.21 -5.83
C GLU A 30 -10.18 14.20 -4.31
N ILE A 31 -9.99 15.39 -3.73
CA ILE A 31 -9.95 15.57 -2.27
C ILE A 31 -11.18 16.38 -1.87
N VAL A 32 -12.02 15.78 -1.04
CA VAL A 32 -13.17 16.44 -0.42
C VAL A 32 -12.74 16.92 0.96
N TYR A 33 -12.76 18.23 1.16
CA TYR A 33 -12.29 18.85 2.40
C TYR A 33 -13.26 18.60 3.55
N GLY A 34 -12.73 18.38 4.75
CA GLY A 34 -13.51 18.48 5.98
C GLY A 34 -13.83 19.95 6.33
N GLU A 35 -14.50 20.16 7.47
CA GLU A 35 -14.93 21.49 7.90
C GLU A 35 -13.80 22.35 8.51
N ALA A 36 -13.93 23.68 8.39
CA ALA A 36 -13.08 24.74 8.97
C ALA A 36 -11.63 24.88 8.44
N PRO A 37 -11.05 26.10 8.50
CA PRO A 37 -9.61 26.31 8.29
C PRO A 37 -8.75 25.58 9.34
N VAL A 38 -7.53 25.20 8.96
CA VAL A 38 -6.57 24.58 9.89
C VAL A 38 -5.86 25.68 10.69
N PRO A 39 -5.85 25.66 12.03
CA PRO A 39 -5.15 26.68 12.80
C PRO A 39 -3.64 26.59 12.56
N LEU A 40 -2.96 27.73 12.49
CA LEU A 40 -1.51 27.80 12.32
C LEU A 40 -0.87 28.05 13.69
N ASN A 41 0.08 27.21 14.09
CA ASN A 41 0.81 27.32 15.37
C ASN A 41 -0.13 27.46 16.59
N PRO A 42 -1.14 26.59 16.75
CA PRO A 42 -2.18 26.76 17.76
C PRO A 42 -1.59 26.83 19.18
N GLY A 43 -2.11 27.77 19.97
CA GLY A 43 -1.72 27.94 21.37
C GLY A 43 -0.36 28.60 21.60
N ARG A 44 0.33 29.06 20.55
CA ARG A 44 1.57 29.86 20.68
C ARG A 44 1.25 31.34 20.75
N GLU A 45 2.06 32.08 21.52
CA GLU A 45 1.97 33.54 21.57
C GLU A 45 2.56 34.16 20.30
N HIS A 46 2.02 35.30 19.88
CA HIS A 46 2.40 35.97 18.65
C HIS A 46 3.11 37.29 18.95
N LEU A 47 4.21 37.54 18.23
CA LEU A 47 4.96 38.79 18.25
C LEU A 47 4.99 39.35 16.82
N THR A 48 4.80 40.66 16.65
CA THR A 48 5.00 41.30 15.34
C THR A 48 6.19 42.25 15.43
N LEU A 49 7.15 42.10 14.52
CA LEU A 49 8.29 43.01 14.42
C LEU A 49 8.31 43.73 13.07
N ARG A 50 8.71 45.00 13.10
CA ARG A 50 9.07 45.76 11.90
C ARG A 50 10.49 45.35 11.48
N VAL A 51 10.66 45.00 10.21
CA VAL A 51 11.93 44.55 9.65
C VAL A 51 12.24 45.36 8.39
N VAL A 52 13.46 45.87 8.30
CA VAL A 52 13.95 46.63 7.14
C VAL A 52 15.18 45.94 6.57
N ASN A 53 15.21 45.72 5.25
CA ASN A 53 16.44 45.27 4.59
C ASN A 53 17.30 46.48 4.21
N THR A 54 18.37 46.72 4.98
CA THR A 54 19.35 47.80 4.74
C THR A 54 20.46 47.39 3.77
N GLY A 55 20.45 46.14 3.31
CA GLY A 55 21.38 45.63 2.31
C GLY A 55 21.05 46.06 0.88
N ASP A 56 21.92 45.68 -0.04
CA ASP A 56 21.85 45.96 -1.48
C ASP A 56 21.24 44.81 -2.31
N ARG A 57 20.87 43.71 -1.65
CA ARG A 57 20.32 42.49 -2.25
C ARG A 57 19.09 41.99 -1.50
N PRO A 58 18.20 41.25 -2.19
CA PRO A 58 17.06 40.63 -1.53
C PRO A 58 17.50 39.60 -0.49
N VAL A 59 16.78 39.57 0.65
CA VAL A 59 16.92 38.55 1.69
C VAL A 59 15.61 37.78 1.80
N GLN A 60 15.67 36.46 1.97
CA GLN A 60 14.48 35.63 2.13
C GLN A 60 14.68 34.68 3.32
N VAL A 61 13.72 34.68 4.23
CA VAL A 61 13.80 33.93 5.51
C VAL A 61 12.67 32.91 5.55
N GLY A 62 13.02 31.64 5.77
CA GLY A 62 12.08 30.53 5.84
C GLY A 62 11.34 30.42 7.17
N SER A 63 10.17 29.78 7.16
CA SER A 63 9.26 29.58 8.31
C SER A 63 9.95 29.24 9.62
N HIS A 64 10.87 28.26 9.61
CA HIS A 64 11.49 27.70 10.82
C HIS A 64 12.89 28.25 11.13
N TYR A 65 13.32 29.28 10.42
CA TYR A 65 14.63 29.89 10.71
C TYR A 65 14.54 30.70 12.01
N HIS A 66 15.47 30.48 12.95
CA HIS A 66 15.54 31.27 14.19
C HIS A 66 15.76 32.75 13.86
N PHE A 67 14.74 33.58 14.09
CA PHE A 67 14.64 34.89 13.44
C PHE A 67 15.74 35.86 13.90
N ALA A 68 16.15 35.80 15.18
CA ALA A 68 17.27 36.59 15.71
C ALA A 68 18.60 36.33 14.98
N ALA A 69 18.80 35.14 14.41
CA ALA A 69 19.98 34.78 13.63
C ALA A 69 19.92 35.26 12.17
N ALA A 70 18.82 35.87 11.71
CA ALA A 70 18.65 36.25 10.31
C ALA A 70 19.74 37.23 9.83
N ASN A 71 19.86 37.39 8.50
CA ASN A 71 20.92 38.14 7.84
C ASN A 71 21.23 39.49 8.55
N PRO A 72 22.51 39.86 8.79
CA PRO A 72 22.88 41.14 9.41
C PRO A 72 22.31 42.38 8.71
N ALA A 73 22.03 42.31 7.41
CA ALA A 73 21.42 43.38 6.63
C ALA A 73 19.92 43.59 6.94
N LEU A 74 19.30 42.71 7.73
CA LEU A 74 17.96 42.94 8.26
C LEU A 74 18.06 43.67 9.60
N GLU A 75 17.52 44.89 9.64
CA GLU A 75 17.41 45.73 10.83
C GLU A 75 16.04 45.51 11.49
N PHE A 76 16.07 45.08 12.75
CA PHE A 76 14.92 44.83 13.64
C PHE A 76 15.42 44.59 15.07
N ASP A 77 14.51 44.51 16.04
CA ASP A 77 14.84 44.16 17.43
C ASP A 77 15.18 42.67 17.56
N ARG A 78 16.49 42.35 17.57
CA ARG A 78 16.98 40.96 17.69
C ARG A 78 16.78 40.38 19.08
N ALA A 79 16.75 41.22 20.12
CA ALA A 79 16.51 40.75 21.48
C ALA A 79 15.05 40.29 21.63
N ALA A 80 14.10 41.04 21.05
CA ALA A 80 12.69 40.63 20.99
C ALA A 80 12.48 39.38 20.11
N ALA A 81 13.25 39.23 19.02
CA ALA A 81 13.16 38.08 18.13
C ALA A 81 13.82 36.78 18.68
N TRP A 82 14.54 36.86 19.80
CA TRP A 82 15.27 35.72 20.36
C TRP A 82 14.32 34.56 20.72
N GLY A 83 14.64 33.37 20.21
CA GLY A 83 13.86 32.16 20.44
C GLY A 83 12.51 32.14 19.72
N THR A 84 12.38 32.89 18.62
CA THR A 84 11.19 32.90 17.75
C THR A 84 11.53 32.54 16.30
N HIS A 85 10.52 32.12 15.54
CA HIS A 85 10.59 31.93 14.09
C HIS A 85 9.34 32.54 13.43
N LEU A 86 9.30 32.59 12.10
CA LEU A 86 8.18 33.19 11.36
C LEU A 86 6.89 32.40 11.56
N ASP A 87 5.80 33.10 11.89
CA ASP A 87 4.45 32.56 12.01
C ASP A 87 3.76 32.52 10.64
N ILE A 88 4.23 31.60 9.80
CA ILE A 88 3.76 31.37 8.44
C ILE A 88 3.69 29.86 8.20
N PRO A 89 2.94 29.39 7.18
CA PRO A 89 2.86 27.97 6.88
C PRO A 89 4.24 27.32 6.75
N ALA A 90 4.41 26.14 7.37
CA ALA A 90 5.61 25.33 7.31
C ALA A 90 6.13 25.18 5.87
N GLY A 91 7.43 25.38 5.67
CA GLY A 91 8.08 25.29 4.36
C GLY A 91 7.95 26.52 3.47
N THR A 92 7.19 27.56 3.88
CA THR A 92 7.14 28.85 3.19
C THR A 92 8.19 29.83 3.72
N SER A 93 8.23 31.05 3.16
CA SER A 93 9.22 32.07 3.50
C SER A 93 8.71 33.49 3.24
N ILE A 94 9.28 34.49 3.93
CA ILE A 94 9.07 35.92 3.64
C ILE A 94 10.31 36.49 2.95
N ARG A 95 10.08 37.24 1.87
CA ARG A 95 11.10 37.95 1.11
C ARG A 95 11.10 39.45 1.43
N PHE A 96 12.30 40.00 1.57
CA PHE A 96 12.60 41.39 1.89
C PHE A 96 13.48 41.98 0.77
N GLU A 97 12.90 42.87 -0.04
CA GLU A 97 13.65 43.62 -1.05
C GLU A 97 14.46 44.75 -0.40
N PRO A 98 15.59 45.17 -0.98
CA PRO A 98 16.39 46.30 -0.48
C PRO A 98 15.56 47.57 -0.22
N GLY A 99 15.73 48.16 0.97
CA GLY A 99 15.06 49.37 1.41
C GLY A 99 13.56 49.21 1.72
N VAL A 100 12.98 48.01 1.55
CA VAL A 100 11.58 47.77 1.85
C VAL A 100 11.43 47.34 3.31
N GLU A 101 10.57 48.07 4.00
CA GLU A 101 10.17 47.75 5.36
C GLU A 101 8.91 46.87 5.39
N ARG A 102 8.85 45.92 6.31
CA ARG A 102 7.72 44.99 6.43
C ARG A 102 7.47 44.58 7.88
N ASP A 103 6.19 44.44 8.25
CA ASP A 103 5.80 43.84 9.52
C ASP A 103 5.75 42.32 9.35
N VAL A 104 6.40 41.58 10.25
CA VAL A 104 6.43 40.12 10.20
C VAL A 104 5.91 39.52 11.50
N PRO A 105 5.02 38.52 11.42
CA PRO A 105 4.55 37.80 12.58
C PRO A 105 5.56 36.70 12.94
N LEU A 106 5.79 36.52 14.24
CA LEU A 106 6.71 35.59 14.84
C LEU A 106 6.00 34.79 15.94
N VAL A 107 6.42 33.54 16.12
CA VAL A 107 5.99 32.66 17.21
C VAL A 107 7.19 32.04 17.91
N PRO A 108 7.12 31.74 19.21
CA PRO A 108 8.17 31.05 19.94
C PRO A 108 8.50 29.68 19.33
N ILE A 109 9.80 29.37 19.28
CA ILE A 109 10.31 28.01 19.05
C ILE A 109 9.80 27.08 20.16
N ALA A 110 9.42 25.85 19.83
CA ALA A 110 8.88 24.89 20.78
C ALA A 110 9.93 23.84 21.20
N GLY A 111 9.49 22.69 21.71
CA GLY A 111 10.36 21.58 22.10
C GLY A 111 11.26 21.96 23.27
N ARG A 112 12.52 21.54 23.21
CA ARG A 112 13.54 21.86 24.25
C ARG A 112 14.00 23.32 24.20
N ARG A 113 13.59 24.08 23.17
CA ARG A 113 14.00 25.47 22.93
C ARG A 113 15.52 25.62 22.88
N VAL A 114 16.16 24.85 21.99
CA VAL A 114 17.61 24.90 21.74
C VAL A 114 17.84 25.12 20.25
N VAL A 115 18.72 26.07 19.90
CA VAL A 115 19.17 26.29 18.51
C VAL A 115 20.68 26.12 18.48
N PRO A 116 21.21 24.91 18.17
CA PRO A 116 22.66 24.64 18.26
C PRO A 116 23.52 25.40 17.24
N GLY A 117 22.97 25.75 16.07
CA GLY A 117 23.71 26.23 14.90
C GLY A 117 23.25 27.58 14.34
N LEU A 118 23.30 27.72 13.01
CA LEU A 118 23.06 28.94 12.22
C LEU A 118 24.15 30.02 12.33
N ARG A 119 24.22 30.74 13.45
CA ARG A 119 25.24 31.77 13.74
C ARG A 119 25.71 31.58 15.18
N PRO A 120 27.02 31.42 15.46
CA PRO A 120 27.53 31.13 16.80
C PRO A 120 27.06 32.11 17.88
N GLU A 121 26.93 33.38 17.53
CA GLU A 121 26.46 34.45 18.42
C GLU A 121 24.95 34.43 18.68
N TRP A 122 24.18 33.63 17.93
CA TRP A 122 22.74 33.44 18.08
C TRP A 122 22.36 31.97 18.31
N ALA A 123 23.27 31.19 18.91
CA ALA A 123 23.13 29.77 19.17
C ALA A 123 23.09 29.45 20.68
N GLY A 124 22.51 28.29 21.01
CA GLY A 124 22.48 27.73 22.36
C GLY A 124 21.07 27.53 22.92
N PRO A 125 20.97 27.18 24.22
CA PRO A 125 19.70 27.12 24.93
C PRO A 125 19.03 28.50 24.98
N LEU A 126 17.75 28.57 24.66
CA LEU A 126 17.01 29.83 24.58
C LEU A 126 16.40 30.28 25.92
N GLY A 127 16.37 29.39 26.92
CA GLY A 127 15.66 29.62 28.18
C GLY A 127 14.13 29.53 28.05
N PRO A 128 13.37 29.87 29.11
CA PRO A 128 11.92 29.94 29.04
C PRO A 128 11.46 30.92 27.96
N SER A 129 10.23 30.76 27.46
CA SER A 129 9.68 31.67 26.44
C SER A 129 9.79 33.12 26.92
N PRO A 130 10.38 34.05 26.14
CA PRO A 130 10.47 35.46 26.49
C PRO A 130 9.10 36.14 26.58
N LEU A 131 8.05 35.48 26.05
CA LEU A 131 6.68 35.96 26.06
C LEU A 131 5.84 35.43 27.27
N GLY A 132 6.38 34.50 28.07
CA GLY A 132 5.73 34.00 29.30
C GLY A 132 5.03 32.64 29.16
N THR A 133 4.36 32.19 30.23
CA THR A 133 3.45 31.03 30.23
C THR A 133 2.01 31.57 30.14
N PRO A 134 1.12 31.01 29.30
CA PRO A 134 -0.19 31.60 29.06
C PRO A 134 -1.02 31.67 30.36
N PRO A 135 -1.66 32.82 30.69
CA PRO A 135 -2.68 32.86 31.71
C PRO A 135 -3.94 32.15 31.22
N ALA A 136 -4.71 31.56 32.15
CA ALA A 136 -6.04 31.07 31.86
C ALA A 136 -6.91 32.19 31.25
N LEU A 137 -7.61 31.86 30.16
CA LEU A 137 -8.44 32.77 29.37
C LEU A 137 -9.33 33.67 30.25
N GLY A 138 -8.96 34.95 30.33
CA GLY A 138 -9.75 36.04 30.88
C GLY A 138 -9.62 37.28 29.98
N PRO A 139 -10.64 38.14 29.87
CA PRO A 139 -10.64 39.22 28.89
C PRO A 139 -9.78 40.39 29.38
N GLY A 140 -8.76 40.77 28.61
CA GLY A 140 -7.91 41.94 28.84
C GLY A 140 -7.63 42.70 27.52
N PRO A 141 -7.35 44.01 27.58
CA PRO A 141 -7.76 44.96 26.54
C PRO A 141 -6.73 45.22 25.42
N ALA A 142 -7.23 45.87 24.37
CA ALA A 142 -6.68 45.98 23.02
C ALA A 142 -5.38 46.80 22.87
N VAL A 143 -4.45 46.26 22.09
CA VAL A 143 -3.38 46.99 21.38
C VAL A 143 -3.46 46.61 19.89
N GLY A 144 -3.68 47.62 19.04
CA GLY A 144 -3.70 47.62 17.57
C GLY A 144 -3.61 46.28 16.82
N GLU A 145 -4.74 45.57 16.69
CA GLU A 145 -4.85 44.35 15.90
C GLU A 145 -4.98 44.68 14.40
N ARG A 146 -3.95 44.35 13.61
CA ARG A 146 -4.20 43.72 12.30
C ARG A 146 -4.41 42.23 12.59
N PRO A 147 -5.44 41.56 12.04
CA PRO A 147 -5.67 40.16 12.36
C PRO A 147 -4.50 39.33 11.80
N ALA A 148 -3.66 38.79 12.68
CA ALA A 148 -2.77 37.69 12.34
C ALA A 148 -3.64 36.59 11.71
N ARG A 149 -3.21 36.01 10.59
CA ARG A 149 -3.98 34.96 9.91
C ARG A 149 -4.24 33.82 10.91
N ARG A 150 -5.50 33.69 11.36
CA ARG A 150 -5.92 32.75 12.41
C ARG A 150 -5.95 31.27 11.95
N GLY A 151 -5.34 30.96 10.80
CA GLY A 151 -5.31 29.63 10.20
C GLY A 151 -4.84 29.63 8.75
N ILE A 152 -4.53 28.45 8.24
CA ILE A 152 -4.27 28.12 6.84
C ILE A 152 -5.59 27.67 6.22
N ASP A 153 -5.91 28.23 5.04
CA ASP A 153 -7.04 27.74 4.25
C ASP A 153 -6.83 26.25 3.88
N ARG A 154 -7.86 25.44 4.01
CA ARG A 154 -7.74 23.97 3.91
C ARG A 154 -7.23 23.49 2.53
N PRO A 155 -7.66 24.05 1.39
CA PRO A 155 -7.03 23.80 0.09
C PRO A 155 -5.54 24.12 0.05
N LEU A 156 -5.11 25.23 0.68
CA LEU A 156 -3.70 25.60 0.75
C LEU A 156 -2.90 24.64 1.65
N TYR A 157 -3.47 24.23 2.79
CA TYR A 157 -2.87 23.21 3.65
C TYR A 157 -2.62 21.93 2.86
N ILE A 158 -3.63 21.43 2.17
CA ILE A 158 -3.57 20.18 1.41
C ILE A 158 -2.59 20.28 0.24
N ALA A 159 -2.53 21.42 -0.44
CA ALA A 159 -1.59 21.65 -1.53
C ALA A 159 -0.12 21.53 -1.08
N VAL A 160 0.19 21.74 0.21
CA VAL A 160 1.56 21.71 0.74
C VAL A 160 1.84 20.44 1.54
N TYR A 161 0.90 20.00 2.39
CA TYR A 161 1.09 18.93 3.37
C TYR A 161 0.24 17.68 3.09
N GLY A 162 -0.66 17.75 2.11
CA GLY A 162 -1.64 16.70 1.84
C GLY A 162 -2.86 16.71 2.80
N PRO A 163 -3.82 15.80 2.56
CA PRO A 163 -5.03 15.63 3.36
C PRO A 163 -4.73 15.38 4.85
N THR A 164 -5.53 15.93 5.74
CA THR A 164 -5.48 15.73 7.21
C THR A 164 -6.82 15.22 7.73
N THR A 165 -6.93 14.97 9.03
CA THR A 165 -8.15 14.47 9.69
C THR A 165 -9.45 15.09 9.16
N GLY A 166 -10.38 14.23 8.73
CA GLY A 166 -11.68 14.60 8.16
C GLY A 166 -11.67 14.92 6.65
N ASP A 167 -10.50 15.00 6.00
CA ASP A 167 -10.43 15.04 4.54
C ASP A 167 -10.69 13.66 3.96
N ARG A 168 -11.40 13.62 2.83
CA ARG A 168 -11.66 12.40 2.07
C ARG A 168 -10.93 12.44 0.74
N ILE A 169 -10.41 11.29 0.31
CA ILE A 169 -9.61 11.13 -0.90
C ILE A 169 -10.28 10.08 -1.78
N ARG A 170 -10.60 10.43 -3.02
CA ARG A 170 -11.02 9.46 -4.03
C ARG A 170 -9.86 8.56 -4.42
N LEU A 171 -10.08 7.27 -4.47
CA LEU A 171 -9.08 6.29 -4.91
C LEU A 171 -9.10 6.20 -6.44
N ALA A 172 -8.09 6.75 -7.11
CA ALA A 172 -8.03 6.86 -8.57
C ALA A 172 -9.32 7.47 -9.14
N ASP A 173 -9.88 6.90 -10.21
CA ASP A 173 -11.17 7.28 -10.81
C ASP A 173 -12.32 6.37 -10.36
N THR A 174 -12.18 5.70 -9.22
CA THR A 174 -13.26 4.92 -8.61
C THR A 174 -14.27 5.81 -7.86
N ASP A 175 -15.38 5.21 -7.46
CA ASP A 175 -16.33 5.81 -6.51
C ASP A 175 -15.94 5.62 -5.04
N LEU A 176 -14.76 5.08 -4.74
CA LEU A 176 -14.31 4.84 -3.37
C LEU A 176 -13.63 6.10 -2.81
N PHE A 177 -14.08 6.54 -1.64
CA PHE A 177 -13.50 7.63 -0.88
C PHE A 177 -13.00 7.13 0.48
N VAL A 178 -11.73 7.40 0.79
CA VAL A 178 -11.18 7.14 2.12
C VAL A 178 -11.04 8.43 2.91
N GLU A 179 -11.49 8.44 4.15
CA GLU A 179 -11.34 9.55 5.08
C GLU A 179 -10.10 9.37 5.96
N VAL A 180 -9.30 10.41 6.10
CA VAL A 180 -8.21 10.44 7.09
C VAL A 180 -8.84 10.53 8.48
N THR A 181 -8.74 9.43 9.25
CA THR A 181 -9.37 9.34 10.58
C THR A 181 -8.52 9.92 11.69
N ASP A 182 -7.20 9.93 11.52
CA ASP A 182 -6.25 10.50 12.45
C ASP A 182 -5.02 11.05 11.70
N ASP A 183 -4.39 12.07 12.25
CA ASP A 183 -3.11 12.62 11.75
C ASP A 183 -2.08 12.54 12.87
N LEU A 184 -1.30 11.46 12.82
CA LEU A 184 -0.23 11.13 13.76
C LEU A 184 0.99 12.04 13.61
N SER A 185 1.05 12.87 12.56
CA SER A 185 1.98 14.02 12.48
C SER A 185 1.46 15.24 13.26
N ARG A 186 0.46 15.05 14.15
CA ARG A 186 -0.24 16.00 15.03
C ARG A 186 -1.42 16.74 14.40
N GLY A 187 -1.60 16.65 13.10
CA GLY A 187 -2.74 17.24 12.38
C GLY A 187 -2.99 18.71 12.72
N PRO A 188 -4.26 19.14 12.70
CA PRO A 188 -4.62 20.53 12.99
C PRO A 188 -4.17 21.01 14.37
N ALA A 189 -4.06 20.12 15.36
CA ALA A 189 -3.66 20.46 16.72
C ALA A 189 -2.15 20.77 16.86
N GLY A 190 -1.32 20.36 15.90
CA GLY A 190 0.11 20.67 15.86
C GLY A 190 0.57 21.31 14.55
N SER A 191 -0.37 21.88 13.78
CA SER A 191 -0.04 22.46 12.48
C SER A 191 0.88 23.67 12.61
N GLY A 192 1.78 23.83 11.65
CA GLY A 192 2.85 24.82 11.64
C GLY A 192 4.25 24.20 11.77
N ASP A 193 4.36 22.96 12.27
CA ASP A 193 5.61 22.20 12.40
C ASP A 193 5.66 20.97 11.45
N GLU A 194 4.98 21.01 10.30
CA GLU A 194 4.99 19.91 9.33
C GLU A 194 6.38 19.69 8.72
N ALA A 195 6.79 18.43 8.58
CA ALA A 195 8.08 18.06 8.03
C ALA A 195 8.10 18.22 6.49
N VAL A 196 8.73 19.30 6.01
CA VAL A 196 8.85 19.59 4.57
C VAL A 196 10.31 19.87 4.17
N PHE A 197 10.82 19.11 3.20
CA PHE A 197 12.17 19.26 2.67
C PHE A 197 12.23 20.17 1.42
N GLY A 198 13.32 20.94 1.31
CA GLY A 198 13.64 21.77 0.14
C GLY A 198 14.35 23.08 0.49
N GLY A 199 14.72 23.85 -0.54
CA GLY A 199 15.37 25.15 -0.40
C GLY A 199 14.53 26.11 0.45
N GLY A 200 15.07 26.56 1.57
CA GLY A 200 14.40 27.49 2.50
C GLY A 200 13.27 26.89 3.34
N LYS A 201 13.07 25.57 3.33
CA LYS A 201 11.96 24.91 4.04
C LYS A 201 12.32 24.51 5.48
N VAL A 202 11.62 23.51 6.03
CA VAL A 202 11.64 23.11 7.45
C VAL A 202 12.83 22.23 7.77
N ILE A 203 13.04 21.17 6.99
CA ILE A 203 14.08 20.17 7.24
C ILE A 203 15.44 20.74 6.82
N ARG A 204 16.05 21.46 7.76
CA ARG A 204 17.37 22.09 7.67
C ARG A 204 18.02 22.11 9.05
N GLU A 205 19.36 22.19 9.06
CA GLU A 205 20.19 22.20 10.27
C GLU A 205 19.67 23.18 11.32
N SER A 206 19.58 22.71 12.57
CA SER A 206 19.07 23.47 13.73
C SER A 206 17.64 23.98 13.61
N MET A 207 16.88 23.51 12.62
CA MET A 207 15.45 23.80 12.41
C MET A 207 14.67 22.51 12.58
N GLY A 208 14.08 21.94 11.50
CA GLY A 208 13.47 20.61 11.51
C GLY A 208 14.48 19.45 11.42
N GLN A 209 15.75 19.72 11.12
CA GLN A 209 16.83 18.74 11.22
C GLN A 209 17.63 18.99 12.50
N SER A 210 17.69 17.96 13.35
CA SER A 210 18.49 17.91 14.57
C SER A 210 19.96 17.62 14.28
N ARG A 211 20.78 17.72 15.33
CA ARG A 211 22.18 17.24 15.35
C ARG A 211 22.31 15.77 15.73
N ALA A 212 21.20 15.08 16.01
CA ALA A 212 21.19 13.68 16.40
C ALA A 212 21.88 12.81 15.34
N THR A 213 22.93 12.09 15.72
CA THR A 213 23.63 11.21 14.79
C THR A 213 22.80 9.95 14.54
N ARG A 214 23.17 9.20 13.50
CA ARG A 214 22.62 7.84 13.32
C ARG A 214 22.82 6.97 14.55
N ALA A 215 23.96 7.10 15.23
CA ALA A 215 24.27 6.35 16.45
C ALA A 215 23.36 6.74 17.64
N ASP A 216 22.87 7.98 17.65
CA ASP A 216 21.91 8.47 18.66
C ASP A 216 20.46 8.04 18.38
N GLY A 217 20.21 7.30 17.29
CA GLY A 217 18.88 6.79 16.94
C GLY A 217 18.21 7.44 15.72
N ALA A 218 18.85 8.44 15.07
CA ALA A 218 18.26 9.05 13.88
C ALA A 218 17.97 8.01 12.77
N PRO A 219 16.78 8.04 12.14
CA PRO A 219 16.42 7.06 11.10
C PRO A 219 17.26 7.26 9.84
N ASP A 220 17.39 6.20 9.03
CA ASP A 220 18.08 6.24 7.74
C ASP A 220 17.25 6.99 6.69
N LEU A 221 15.93 6.87 6.77
CA LEU A 221 14.97 7.51 5.87
C LEU A 221 13.73 7.94 6.66
N VAL A 222 13.15 9.10 6.31
CA VAL A 222 11.81 9.51 6.71
C VAL A 222 10.94 9.77 5.49
N ILE A 223 9.79 9.09 5.41
CA ILE A 223 8.71 9.41 4.49
C ILE A 223 7.78 10.41 5.18
N THR A 224 7.73 11.64 4.67
CA THR A 224 7.04 12.75 5.34
C THR A 224 5.55 12.82 5.00
N GLY A 225 4.67 12.88 5.99
CA GLY A 225 3.25 13.24 5.87
C GLY A 225 2.42 12.41 4.89
N ALA A 226 2.69 11.11 4.75
CA ALA A 226 1.91 10.24 3.86
C ALA A 226 0.57 9.84 4.49
N VAL A 227 -0.48 9.68 3.67
CA VAL A 227 -1.73 9.05 4.09
C VAL A 227 -1.57 7.54 3.98
N ILE A 228 -1.45 6.85 5.10
CA ILE A 228 -1.37 5.40 5.19
C ILE A 228 -2.78 4.82 5.02
N LEU A 229 -2.93 3.91 4.05
CA LEU A 229 -4.08 3.02 3.92
C LEU A 229 -3.61 1.59 4.19
N ASP A 230 -4.04 1.04 5.32
CA ASP A 230 -3.73 -0.31 5.76
C ASP A 230 -4.96 -0.95 6.43
N HIS A 231 -4.95 -2.26 6.64
CA HIS A 231 -6.08 -2.98 7.22
C HIS A 231 -6.49 -2.46 8.61
N TRP A 232 -5.54 -1.94 9.39
CA TRP A 232 -5.82 -1.37 10.71
C TRP A 232 -6.38 0.05 10.67
N GLY A 233 -6.19 0.83 9.58
CA GLY A 233 -6.67 2.20 9.55
C GLY A 233 -6.33 3.02 8.29
N VAL A 234 -6.93 4.22 8.24
CA VAL A 234 -6.63 5.28 7.28
C VAL A 234 -6.17 6.51 8.06
N VAL A 235 -4.86 6.73 8.13
CA VAL A 235 -4.26 7.78 8.97
C VAL A 235 -3.18 8.52 8.20
N LYS A 236 -2.85 9.74 8.62
CA LYS A 236 -1.68 10.46 8.12
C LYS A 236 -0.53 10.39 9.11
N ALA A 237 0.70 10.19 8.64
CA ALA A 237 1.88 10.14 9.50
C ALA A 237 3.18 10.42 8.73
N ASP A 238 4.23 10.73 9.47
CA ASP A 238 5.61 10.51 9.05
C ASP A 238 6.03 9.07 9.39
N ILE A 239 6.78 8.43 8.51
CA ILE A 239 7.24 7.05 8.65
C ILE A 239 8.75 7.02 8.67
N GLY A 240 9.34 6.54 9.75
CA GLY A 240 10.77 6.34 9.91
C GLY A 240 11.18 4.95 9.45
N VAL A 241 12.31 4.87 8.77
CA VAL A 241 12.94 3.63 8.36
C VAL A 241 14.36 3.59 8.89
N ARG A 242 14.73 2.46 9.51
CA ARG A 242 16.08 2.21 10.02
C ARG A 242 16.45 0.75 9.82
N ASP A 243 17.65 0.51 9.31
CA ASP A 243 18.16 -0.84 9.02
C ASP A 243 17.17 -1.66 8.16
N GLY A 244 16.52 -0.98 7.21
CA GLY A 244 15.54 -1.53 6.28
C GLY A 244 14.17 -1.86 6.88
N ARG A 245 13.90 -1.52 8.14
CA ARG A 245 12.63 -1.76 8.83
C ARG A 245 11.93 -0.47 9.20
N ILE A 246 10.60 -0.52 9.33
CA ILE A 246 9.80 0.59 9.83
C ILE A 246 10.16 0.79 11.31
N SER A 247 10.81 1.90 11.66
CA SER A 247 11.27 2.17 13.02
C SER A 247 10.22 2.88 13.87
N ALA A 248 9.40 3.74 13.25
CA ALA A 248 8.32 4.46 13.91
C ALA A 248 7.33 5.04 12.90
N ILE A 249 6.11 5.29 13.37
CA ILE A 249 5.02 5.97 12.65
C ILE A 249 4.49 7.06 13.58
N GLY A 250 4.52 8.32 13.16
CA GLY A 250 4.15 9.44 14.02
C GLY A 250 4.60 10.79 13.47
N LYS A 251 5.09 11.67 14.34
CA LYS A 251 5.63 12.99 13.96
C LYS A 251 7.16 12.97 13.92
N ALA A 252 7.71 13.28 12.74
CA ALA A 252 9.14 13.48 12.56
C ALA A 252 9.55 14.95 12.74
N GLY A 253 10.84 15.18 13.00
CA GLY A 253 11.41 16.53 13.04
C GLY A 253 12.56 16.65 14.04
N ASN A 254 12.64 17.80 14.69
CA ASN A 254 13.70 18.10 15.65
C ASN A 254 13.13 18.44 17.04
N PRO A 255 13.37 17.61 18.07
CA PRO A 255 12.84 17.85 19.41
C PRO A 255 13.47 19.08 20.09
N ASP A 256 14.57 19.62 19.56
CA ASP A 256 15.16 20.85 20.07
C ASP A 256 14.31 22.08 19.78
N THR A 257 13.48 22.04 18.72
CA THR A 257 12.73 23.21 18.21
C THR A 257 11.23 22.97 18.01
N MET A 258 10.77 21.71 18.09
CA MET A 258 9.39 21.30 17.83
C MET A 258 8.85 20.42 18.95
N ASP A 259 7.54 20.52 19.21
CA ASP A 259 6.85 19.64 20.15
C ASP A 259 6.43 18.30 19.53
N GLY A 260 6.33 17.29 20.38
CA GLY A 260 5.70 16.01 20.00
C GLY A 260 6.46 15.17 18.99
N ILE A 261 7.75 15.44 18.77
CA ILE A 261 8.61 14.61 17.91
C ILE A 261 8.76 13.22 18.54
N HIS A 262 8.48 12.18 17.76
CA HIS A 262 8.70 10.80 18.21
C HIS A 262 10.22 10.56 18.40
N PRO A 263 10.65 9.89 19.50
CA PRO A 263 12.08 9.66 19.77
C PRO A 263 12.84 8.98 18.62
N ASP A 264 12.19 8.05 17.92
CA ASP A 264 12.78 7.33 16.76
C ASP A 264 12.52 8.02 15.40
N LEU A 265 11.94 9.23 15.39
CA LEU A 265 11.72 10.05 14.18
C LEU A 265 12.47 11.40 14.25
N VAL A 266 13.54 11.45 15.04
CA VAL A 266 14.42 12.62 15.10
C VAL A 266 15.25 12.69 13.82
N ILE A 267 14.96 13.64 12.94
CA ILE A 267 15.66 13.80 11.66
C ILE A 267 17.08 14.31 11.95
N GLY A 268 18.08 13.51 11.62
CA GLY A 268 19.50 13.87 11.78
C GLY A 268 20.19 14.18 10.46
N PRO A 269 21.50 14.51 10.47
CA PRO A 269 22.28 14.69 9.25
C PRO A 269 22.47 13.40 8.42
N ALA A 270 22.15 12.23 8.98
CA ALA A 270 22.23 10.94 8.30
C ALA A 270 20.90 10.47 7.68
N THR A 271 19.81 11.25 7.86
CA THR A 271 18.46 10.87 7.46
C THR A 271 18.15 11.38 6.05
N GLU A 272 17.79 10.47 5.14
CA GLU A 272 17.23 10.81 3.83
C GLU A 272 15.73 11.12 3.92
N ILE A 273 15.18 11.86 2.95
CA ILE A 273 13.77 12.24 2.91
C ILE A 273 13.09 11.76 1.62
N VAL A 274 11.96 11.07 1.79
CA VAL A 274 10.96 10.89 0.73
C VAL A 274 9.74 11.76 1.06
N ALA A 275 9.26 12.51 0.07
CA ALA A 275 8.07 13.35 0.23
C ALA A 275 6.80 12.52 0.05
N GLY A 276 6.14 12.17 1.15
CA GLY A 276 4.83 11.51 1.16
C GLY A 276 3.64 12.47 1.21
N ASN A 277 3.88 13.77 1.48
CA ASN A 277 2.84 14.80 1.52
C ASN A 277 2.00 14.78 0.22
N GLY A 278 0.68 14.61 0.38
CA GLY A 278 -0.26 14.50 -0.74
C GLY A 278 -0.19 13.17 -1.51
N ARG A 279 0.37 12.11 -0.91
CA ARG A 279 0.40 10.75 -1.42
C ARG A 279 -0.33 9.79 -0.50
N ILE A 280 -0.78 8.68 -1.06
CA ILE A 280 -1.25 7.52 -0.31
C ILE A 280 -0.08 6.54 -0.22
N LEU A 281 0.13 5.93 0.94
CA LEU A 281 1.11 4.89 1.17
C LEU A 281 0.40 3.60 1.61
N THR A 282 0.82 2.48 1.04
CA THR A 282 0.36 1.15 1.43
C THR A 282 1.57 0.26 1.71
N ALA A 283 1.35 -0.88 2.37
CA ALA A 283 2.31 -1.97 2.32
C ALA A 283 2.48 -2.45 0.87
N GLY A 284 3.63 -3.02 0.55
CA GLY A 284 3.83 -3.75 -0.70
C GLY A 284 2.92 -4.98 -0.75
N ALA A 285 2.34 -5.25 -1.92
CA ALA A 285 1.42 -6.37 -2.07
C ALA A 285 2.15 -7.72 -2.00
N VAL A 286 1.41 -8.70 -1.48
CA VAL A 286 1.79 -10.11 -1.35
C VAL A 286 0.90 -10.90 -2.29
N ASP A 287 1.44 -11.27 -3.45
CA ASP A 287 0.73 -12.13 -4.37
C ASP A 287 0.85 -13.58 -3.94
N CYS A 288 -0.27 -14.16 -3.53
CA CYS A 288 -0.31 -15.49 -2.94
C CYS A 288 -0.46 -16.65 -3.93
N HIS A 289 -0.54 -16.38 -5.24
CA HIS A 289 -0.72 -17.44 -6.25
C HIS A 289 0.10 -17.14 -7.52
N VAL A 290 1.41 -17.39 -7.50
CA VAL A 290 2.32 -17.04 -8.59
C VAL A 290 2.95 -18.26 -9.27
N HIS A 291 2.70 -18.42 -10.57
CA HIS A 291 3.41 -19.40 -11.40
C HIS A 291 4.69 -18.77 -11.95
N LEU A 292 5.85 -19.31 -11.58
CA LEU A 292 7.16 -18.84 -12.05
C LEU A 292 7.49 -19.36 -13.46
N ILE A 293 6.67 -18.95 -14.43
CA ILE A 293 6.73 -19.38 -15.84
C ILE A 293 7.86 -18.65 -16.59
N CYS A 294 8.08 -17.37 -16.29
CA CYS A 294 9.18 -16.59 -16.86
C CYS A 294 9.71 -15.58 -15.84
N PRO A 295 10.94 -15.05 -15.97
CA PRO A 295 11.44 -14.03 -15.05
C PRO A 295 10.79 -12.65 -15.25
N GLN A 296 10.26 -12.34 -16.44
CA GLN A 296 9.72 -11.02 -16.78
C GLN A 296 8.51 -10.62 -15.93
N LEU A 297 7.75 -11.61 -15.44
CA LEU A 297 6.61 -11.36 -14.55
C LEU A 297 7.02 -10.61 -13.27
N LEU A 298 8.27 -10.77 -12.79
CA LEU A 298 8.74 -10.08 -11.59
C LEU A 298 8.84 -8.56 -11.79
N ASP A 299 9.26 -8.13 -12.98
CA ASP A 299 9.28 -6.71 -13.35
C ASP A 299 7.87 -6.14 -13.43
N VAL A 300 6.92 -6.92 -13.95
CA VAL A 300 5.49 -6.53 -14.04
C VAL A 300 4.87 -6.45 -12.64
N ALA A 301 5.18 -7.41 -11.75
CA ALA A 301 4.71 -7.42 -10.38
C ALA A 301 5.19 -6.18 -9.61
N LEU A 302 6.50 -5.89 -9.68
CA LEU A 302 7.09 -4.70 -9.07
C LEU A 302 6.53 -3.41 -9.67
N ALA A 303 6.29 -3.36 -10.99
CA ALA A 303 5.62 -2.23 -11.64
C ALA A 303 4.27 -1.91 -11.04
N ALA A 304 3.53 -2.94 -10.61
CA ALA A 304 2.21 -2.82 -10.03
C ALA A 304 2.23 -2.57 -8.52
N GLY A 305 3.38 -2.69 -7.83
CA GLY A 305 3.48 -2.56 -6.37
C GLY A 305 3.47 -3.88 -5.59
N VAL A 306 3.63 -5.01 -6.27
CA VAL A 306 3.85 -6.33 -5.63
C VAL A 306 5.30 -6.46 -5.20
N THR A 307 5.53 -6.76 -3.92
CA THR A 307 6.87 -6.87 -3.32
C THR A 307 7.16 -8.25 -2.76
N THR A 308 6.15 -9.13 -2.69
CA THR A 308 6.29 -10.51 -2.24
C THR A 308 5.51 -11.43 -3.17
N ILE A 309 6.10 -12.58 -3.49
CA ILE A 309 5.45 -13.65 -4.25
C ILE A 309 5.42 -14.95 -3.45
N ILE A 310 4.31 -15.67 -3.56
CA ILE A 310 4.13 -17.01 -3.03
C ILE A 310 3.66 -17.90 -4.18
N GLY A 311 4.35 -19.00 -4.43
CA GLY A 311 4.02 -19.89 -5.53
C GLY A 311 5.15 -20.81 -5.92
N GLY A 312 5.25 -21.20 -7.18
CA GLY A 312 6.24 -22.18 -7.60
C GLY A 312 6.42 -22.24 -9.11
N GLY A 313 7.50 -22.88 -9.54
CA GLY A 313 7.79 -23.07 -10.95
C GLY A 313 9.27 -23.17 -11.27
N ILE A 314 9.59 -23.61 -12.49
CA ILE A 314 10.96 -23.74 -12.99
C ILE A 314 11.14 -23.16 -14.40
N GLY A 315 10.30 -22.18 -14.76
CA GLY A 315 10.18 -21.68 -16.14
C GLY A 315 9.00 -22.32 -16.89
N PRO A 316 8.98 -22.28 -18.23
CA PRO A 316 7.79 -22.61 -19.02
C PRO A 316 7.57 -24.11 -19.24
N ALA A 317 7.92 -24.94 -18.24
CA ALA A 317 7.60 -26.37 -18.23
C ALA A 317 6.08 -26.59 -18.08
N GLU A 318 5.56 -27.69 -18.61
CA GLU A 318 4.13 -28.04 -18.58
C GLU A 318 3.59 -27.98 -17.15
N SER A 319 4.31 -28.59 -16.20
CA SER A 319 3.96 -28.54 -14.78
C SER A 319 3.85 -27.13 -14.24
N THR A 320 4.73 -26.20 -14.64
CA THR A 320 4.75 -24.84 -14.11
C THR A 320 3.69 -23.96 -14.79
N LYS A 321 3.44 -24.19 -16.09
CA LYS A 321 2.33 -23.56 -16.81
C LYS A 321 0.97 -23.91 -16.22
N ALA A 322 0.84 -25.09 -15.58
CA ALA A 322 -0.39 -25.56 -14.96
C ALA A 322 -0.43 -25.43 -13.44
N THR A 323 0.70 -25.53 -12.73
CA THR A 323 0.72 -25.69 -11.27
C THR A 323 1.82 -24.87 -10.59
N THR A 324 1.50 -24.26 -9.45
CA THR A 324 2.43 -23.49 -8.58
C THR A 324 3.35 -24.38 -7.75
N VAL A 325 4.08 -25.29 -8.39
CA VAL A 325 5.00 -26.23 -7.72
C VAL A 325 6.42 -26.10 -8.23
N THR A 326 7.39 -26.21 -7.33
CA THR A 326 8.81 -26.34 -7.64
C THR A 326 9.30 -27.71 -7.19
N GLY A 327 9.85 -28.52 -8.10
CA GLY A 327 10.36 -29.86 -7.73
C GLY A 327 11.60 -29.80 -6.83
N THR A 328 11.79 -30.82 -5.97
CA THR A 328 12.84 -30.89 -4.93
C THR A 328 14.22 -30.44 -5.43
N GLY A 329 14.70 -31.03 -6.54
CA GLY A 329 16.03 -30.73 -7.09
C GLY A 329 16.18 -29.32 -7.68
N HIS A 330 15.08 -28.62 -7.95
CA HIS A 330 15.08 -27.28 -8.53
C HIS A 330 14.87 -26.18 -7.48
N LEU A 331 14.37 -26.49 -6.28
CA LEU A 331 14.18 -25.50 -5.21
C LEU A 331 15.45 -24.67 -4.95
N PRO A 332 16.64 -25.27 -4.75
CA PRO A 332 17.89 -24.51 -4.63
C PRO A 332 18.18 -23.59 -5.81
N ARG A 333 17.94 -24.07 -7.04
CA ARG A 333 18.24 -23.32 -8.28
C ARG A 333 17.29 -22.14 -8.46
N MET A 334 16.02 -22.29 -8.06
CA MET A 334 15.05 -21.21 -8.10
C MET A 334 15.34 -20.15 -7.05
N LEU A 335 15.76 -20.53 -5.83
CA LEU A 335 16.22 -19.57 -4.83
C LEU A 335 17.42 -18.76 -5.35
N GLU A 336 18.43 -19.42 -5.94
CA GLU A 336 19.56 -18.75 -6.58
C GLU A 336 19.16 -17.82 -7.74
N ALA A 337 18.24 -18.27 -8.60
CA ALA A 337 17.77 -17.49 -9.75
C ALA A 337 16.97 -16.24 -9.32
N LEU A 338 16.34 -16.29 -8.14
CA LEU A 338 15.52 -15.20 -7.61
C LEU A 338 16.33 -14.20 -6.77
N ASP A 339 17.54 -14.56 -6.30
CA ASP A 339 18.46 -13.72 -5.52
C ASP A 339 18.63 -12.26 -6.06
N PRO A 340 18.73 -12.00 -7.38
CA PRO A 340 18.94 -10.64 -7.89
C PRO A 340 17.69 -9.76 -7.97
N TYR A 341 16.48 -10.27 -7.72
CA TYR A 341 15.23 -9.51 -7.86
C TYR A 341 14.77 -8.89 -6.53
N PRO A 342 14.36 -7.62 -6.47
CA PRO A 342 13.98 -6.97 -5.21
C PRO A 342 12.55 -7.35 -4.76
N VAL A 343 12.30 -8.64 -4.55
CA VAL A 343 11.04 -9.21 -4.06
C VAL A 343 11.30 -10.25 -2.99
N ASN A 344 10.42 -10.35 -2.00
CA ASN A 344 10.42 -11.50 -1.09
C ASN A 344 9.79 -12.71 -1.79
N VAL A 345 10.21 -13.92 -1.42
CA VAL A 345 9.80 -15.15 -2.10
C VAL A 345 9.51 -16.25 -1.10
N ALA A 346 8.36 -16.91 -1.25
CA ALA A 346 8.02 -18.17 -0.60
C ALA A 346 7.71 -19.23 -1.69
N LEU A 347 8.56 -20.26 -1.82
CA LEU A 347 8.40 -21.29 -2.85
C LEU A 347 7.62 -22.49 -2.33
N LEU A 348 6.65 -22.97 -3.10
CA LEU A 348 5.83 -24.13 -2.77
C LEU A 348 6.38 -25.40 -3.43
N GLY A 349 6.47 -26.46 -2.64
CA GLY A 349 6.68 -27.82 -3.13
C GLY A 349 5.39 -28.44 -3.67
N LYS A 350 5.50 -29.64 -4.23
CA LYS A 350 4.36 -30.46 -4.66
C LYS A 350 3.84 -31.29 -3.49
N GLY A 351 2.57 -31.07 -3.14
CA GLY A 351 1.88 -31.80 -2.06
C GLY A 351 1.25 -33.13 -2.48
N ASN A 352 1.16 -33.40 -3.79
CA ASN A 352 0.47 -34.57 -4.34
C ASN A 352 1.31 -35.85 -4.25
N THR A 353 1.43 -36.42 -3.05
CA THR A 353 2.03 -37.73 -2.82
C THR A 353 1.55 -38.29 -1.49
N VAL A 354 1.60 -39.62 -1.35
CA VAL A 354 1.37 -40.32 -0.07
C VAL A 354 2.67 -40.65 0.66
N SER A 355 3.82 -40.33 0.05
CA SER A 355 5.14 -40.52 0.66
C SER A 355 5.50 -39.34 1.55
N GLU A 356 5.50 -39.57 2.87
CA GLU A 356 5.89 -38.59 3.88
C GLU A 356 7.31 -38.07 3.66
N GLU A 357 8.27 -38.96 3.40
CA GLU A 357 9.67 -38.57 3.18
C GLU A 357 9.82 -37.69 1.93
N ALA A 358 9.04 -37.96 0.87
CA ALA A 358 9.06 -37.13 -0.34
C ALA A 358 8.49 -35.71 -0.10
N LEU A 359 7.62 -35.53 0.89
CA LEU A 359 7.16 -34.20 1.32
C LEU A 359 8.23 -33.51 2.18
N LEU A 360 8.85 -34.25 3.12
CA LEU A 360 9.88 -33.72 4.01
C LEU A 360 11.15 -33.28 3.26
N GLU A 361 11.61 -34.03 2.25
CA GLU A 361 12.79 -33.64 1.46
C GLU A 361 12.60 -32.30 0.73
N GLN A 362 11.36 -31.97 0.32
CA GLN A 362 11.05 -30.71 -0.35
C GLN A 362 11.18 -29.53 0.61
N LEU A 363 10.72 -29.69 1.85
CA LEU A 363 10.90 -28.68 2.90
C LEU A 363 12.39 -28.47 3.19
N ARG A 364 13.16 -29.56 3.35
CA ARG A 364 14.63 -29.48 3.55
C ARG A 364 15.35 -28.82 2.36
N ALA A 365 14.84 -28.99 1.15
CA ALA A 365 15.39 -28.40 -0.07
C ALA A 365 15.04 -26.91 -0.26
N GLY A 366 14.15 -26.34 0.57
CA GLY A 366 13.86 -24.90 0.58
C GLY A 366 12.42 -24.52 0.25
N ALA A 367 11.47 -25.47 0.20
CA ALA A 367 10.05 -25.13 0.13
C ALA A 367 9.58 -24.48 1.45
N SER A 368 8.65 -23.54 1.37
CA SER A 368 7.98 -22.89 2.50
C SER A 368 6.66 -23.56 2.88
N GLY A 369 6.16 -24.45 2.02
CA GLY A 369 4.87 -25.11 2.12
C GLY A 369 4.60 -25.92 0.85
N PHE A 370 3.34 -26.31 0.62
CA PHE A 370 2.96 -27.17 -0.50
C PHE A 370 1.81 -26.60 -1.33
N LYS A 371 1.74 -27.00 -2.60
CA LYS A 371 0.53 -26.92 -3.45
C LYS A 371 0.04 -28.34 -3.75
N LEU A 372 -1.22 -28.59 -3.45
CA LEU A 372 -2.01 -29.73 -3.94
C LEU A 372 -2.75 -29.29 -5.21
N HIS A 373 -2.63 -30.07 -6.28
CA HIS A 373 -3.23 -29.75 -7.59
C HIS A 373 -3.90 -30.96 -8.25
N GLU A 374 -5.00 -30.75 -8.96
CA GLU A 374 -5.72 -31.84 -9.65
C GLU A 374 -4.90 -32.50 -10.76
N ASP A 375 -4.13 -31.72 -11.54
CA ASP A 375 -3.21 -32.21 -12.58
C ASP A 375 -2.12 -33.17 -12.07
N TRP A 376 -1.87 -33.17 -10.75
CA TRP A 376 -0.98 -34.12 -10.07
C TRP A 376 -1.75 -35.17 -9.24
N GLY A 377 -3.08 -35.17 -9.29
CA GLY A 377 -3.99 -36.02 -8.53
C GLY A 377 -4.31 -35.44 -7.15
N CYS A 378 -5.36 -34.62 -7.05
CA CYS A 378 -5.81 -34.01 -5.78
C CYS A 378 -6.75 -34.93 -5.00
N THR A 379 -6.29 -36.16 -4.74
CA THR A 379 -7.10 -37.22 -4.15
C THR A 379 -7.19 -37.11 -2.62
N PRO A 380 -8.22 -37.68 -1.97
CA PRO A 380 -8.33 -37.72 -0.51
C PRO A 380 -7.07 -38.25 0.21
N ALA A 381 -6.39 -39.25 -0.37
CA ALA A 381 -5.17 -39.82 0.21
C ALA A 381 -3.99 -38.84 0.16
N ALA A 382 -3.81 -38.12 -0.95
CA ALA A 382 -2.76 -37.11 -1.08
C ALA A 382 -3.03 -35.89 -0.18
N ILE A 383 -4.29 -35.45 -0.09
CA ILE A 383 -4.71 -34.36 0.81
C ILE A 383 -4.39 -34.71 2.26
N ASP A 384 -4.79 -35.89 2.74
CA ASP A 384 -4.54 -36.31 4.11
C ASP A 384 -3.05 -36.45 4.43
N ALA A 385 -2.26 -37.08 3.54
CA ALA A 385 -0.82 -37.23 3.71
C ALA A 385 -0.10 -35.88 3.76
N CYS A 386 -0.40 -34.98 2.84
CA CYS A 386 0.16 -33.62 2.81
C CYS A 386 -0.16 -32.84 4.09
N LEU A 387 -1.42 -32.86 4.53
CA LEU A 387 -1.85 -32.12 5.72
C LEU A 387 -1.28 -32.69 7.02
N LYS A 388 -1.03 -34.01 7.11
CA LYS A 388 -0.28 -34.60 8.24
C LYS A 388 1.13 -34.04 8.35
N VAL A 389 1.84 -33.90 7.22
CA VAL A 389 3.16 -33.28 7.19
C VAL A 389 3.08 -31.78 7.52
N CYS A 390 2.08 -31.07 7.02
CA CYS A 390 1.86 -29.67 7.38
C CYS A 390 1.65 -29.50 8.89
N ASP A 391 0.82 -30.34 9.51
CA ASP A 391 0.58 -30.32 10.96
C ASP A 391 1.85 -30.61 11.75
N ALA A 392 2.69 -31.55 11.29
CA ALA A 392 3.95 -31.89 11.95
C ALA A 392 5.05 -30.82 11.82
N THR A 393 5.02 -30.03 10.74
CA THR A 393 6.12 -29.09 10.38
C THR A 393 5.74 -27.62 10.48
N GLY A 394 4.46 -27.31 10.69
CA GLY A 394 3.97 -25.96 10.86
C GLY A 394 3.64 -25.21 9.56
N VAL A 395 3.95 -25.76 8.39
CA VAL A 395 3.83 -25.06 7.09
C VAL A 395 2.40 -25.03 6.53
N GLN A 396 2.15 -24.20 5.52
CA GLN A 396 0.87 -24.14 4.81
C GLN A 396 0.78 -25.14 3.66
N ALA A 397 -0.45 -25.57 3.34
CA ALA A 397 -0.79 -26.16 2.05
C ALA A 397 -1.83 -25.28 1.33
N ALA A 398 -1.52 -24.92 0.08
CA ALA A 398 -2.49 -24.41 -0.87
C ALA A 398 -3.12 -25.57 -1.66
N ILE A 399 -4.39 -25.46 -2.04
CA ILE A 399 -5.10 -26.51 -2.78
C ILE A 399 -5.88 -25.95 -3.97
N HIS A 400 -5.75 -26.67 -5.09
CA HIS A 400 -6.65 -26.70 -6.22
C HIS A 400 -7.30 -28.08 -6.22
N THR A 401 -8.61 -28.16 -6.01
CA THR A 401 -9.32 -29.43 -5.74
C THR A 401 -9.67 -30.17 -7.04
N ASP A 402 -10.19 -31.39 -6.91
CA ASP A 402 -10.59 -32.26 -8.03
C ASP A 402 -11.82 -31.72 -8.77
N THR A 403 -11.62 -31.01 -9.90
CA THR A 403 -12.71 -30.43 -10.70
C THR A 403 -13.63 -31.52 -11.25
N LEU A 404 -13.04 -32.65 -11.63
CA LEU A 404 -13.72 -33.78 -12.25
C LEU A 404 -14.61 -34.55 -11.28
N ASN A 405 -14.44 -34.33 -9.98
CA ASN A 405 -15.05 -35.15 -8.93
C ASN A 405 -14.68 -36.64 -9.08
N GLU A 406 -13.48 -36.93 -9.61
CA GLU A 406 -13.03 -38.30 -9.92
C GLU A 406 -12.96 -39.15 -8.66
N ALA A 407 -12.38 -38.61 -7.59
CA ALA A 407 -12.22 -39.30 -6.31
C ALA A 407 -13.35 -38.98 -5.30
N GLY A 408 -14.31 -38.12 -5.67
CA GLY A 408 -15.43 -37.70 -4.86
C GLY A 408 -15.79 -36.22 -5.04
N PHE A 409 -16.92 -35.81 -4.49
CA PHE A 409 -17.38 -34.41 -4.49
C PHE A 409 -16.65 -33.56 -3.42
N VAL A 410 -16.98 -32.26 -3.35
CA VAL A 410 -16.37 -31.31 -2.39
C VAL A 410 -16.46 -31.79 -0.94
N GLU A 411 -17.51 -32.52 -0.56
CA GLU A 411 -17.66 -33.11 0.77
C GLU A 411 -16.59 -34.17 1.07
N SER A 412 -16.15 -34.93 0.05
CA SER A 412 -15.08 -35.91 0.20
C SER A 412 -13.73 -35.23 0.42
N THR A 413 -13.48 -34.14 -0.30
CA THR A 413 -12.30 -33.29 -0.07
C THR A 413 -12.32 -32.64 1.32
N LEU A 414 -13.46 -32.12 1.77
CA LEU A 414 -13.64 -31.58 3.12
C LEU A 414 -13.40 -32.64 4.20
N GLN A 415 -13.90 -33.87 3.99
CA GLN A 415 -13.62 -34.99 4.87
C GLN A 415 -12.13 -35.34 4.92
N ALA A 416 -11.45 -35.33 3.76
CA ALA A 416 -10.01 -35.54 3.69
C ALA A 416 -9.22 -34.41 4.36
N ILE A 417 -9.67 -33.16 4.27
CA ILE A 417 -9.10 -32.04 5.01
C ILE A 417 -9.26 -32.25 6.52
N GLY A 418 -10.39 -32.79 6.97
CA GLY A 418 -10.59 -33.23 8.36
C GLY A 418 -10.49 -32.09 9.38
N GLY A 419 -10.93 -30.88 9.01
CA GLY A 419 -10.86 -29.68 9.87
C GLY A 419 -9.47 -29.07 10.03
N ARG A 420 -8.44 -29.60 9.36
CA ARG A 420 -7.09 -29.02 9.34
C ARG A 420 -7.06 -27.73 8.49
N VAL A 421 -6.12 -26.86 8.80
CA VAL A 421 -5.96 -25.57 8.12
C VAL A 421 -5.53 -25.80 6.67
N ILE A 422 -6.19 -25.15 5.73
CA ILE A 422 -5.83 -25.20 4.32
C ILE A 422 -6.16 -23.89 3.61
N HIS A 423 -5.32 -23.50 2.67
CA HIS A 423 -5.57 -22.36 1.79
C HIS A 423 -6.19 -22.85 0.48
N THR A 424 -7.45 -22.52 0.20
CA THR A 424 -8.09 -22.83 -1.09
C THR A 424 -7.82 -21.73 -2.10
N TYR A 425 -7.12 -22.07 -3.19
CA TYR A 425 -6.95 -21.16 -4.32
C TYR A 425 -8.22 -21.06 -5.14
N HIS A 426 -8.36 -19.93 -5.88
CA HIS A 426 -9.44 -19.63 -6.83
C HIS A 426 -10.78 -20.25 -6.42
N THR A 427 -11.20 -19.90 -5.19
CA THR A 427 -12.27 -20.59 -4.44
C THR A 427 -13.61 -20.60 -5.18
N GLU A 428 -13.85 -19.65 -6.08
CA GLU A 428 -15.04 -19.63 -6.94
C GLU A 428 -15.10 -20.79 -7.93
N GLY A 429 -13.94 -21.27 -8.40
CA GLY A 429 -13.82 -22.50 -9.19
C GLY A 429 -13.52 -22.34 -10.68
N ALA A 430 -13.58 -21.15 -11.28
CA ALA A 430 -13.17 -20.95 -12.68
C ALA A 430 -11.68 -21.28 -12.91
N GLY A 431 -10.83 -20.90 -11.96
CA GLY A 431 -9.41 -21.30 -11.90
C GLY A 431 -9.20 -22.78 -11.54
N GLY A 432 -10.26 -23.48 -11.12
CA GLY A 432 -10.30 -24.92 -10.89
C GLY A 432 -10.76 -25.33 -9.50
N GLY A 433 -11.38 -26.50 -9.43
CA GLY A 433 -11.99 -27.06 -8.23
C GLY A 433 -13.34 -27.71 -8.52
N HIS A 434 -13.85 -28.48 -7.55
CA HIS A 434 -15.07 -29.31 -7.67
C HIS A 434 -16.19 -28.57 -8.41
N ALA A 435 -16.58 -29.09 -9.58
CA ALA A 435 -17.65 -28.51 -10.36
C ALA A 435 -19.02 -29.04 -9.89
N PRO A 436 -20.03 -28.18 -9.68
CA PRO A 436 -20.01 -26.72 -9.80
C PRO A 436 -19.77 -25.98 -8.47
N ASP A 437 -19.55 -26.68 -7.35
CA ASP A 437 -19.87 -26.18 -6.01
C ASP A 437 -18.69 -26.01 -5.04
N ILE A 438 -17.45 -26.00 -5.55
CA ILE A 438 -16.25 -25.71 -4.74
C ILE A 438 -16.37 -24.44 -3.88
N ILE A 439 -17.09 -23.42 -4.36
CA ILE A 439 -17.30 -22.14 -3.65
C ILE A 439 -17.90 -22.31 -2.25
N LYS A 440 -18.60 -23.41 -1.98
CA LYS A 440 -19.11 -23.77 -0.63
C LYS A 440 -18.01 -23.84 0.42
N ILE A 441 -16.77 -24.14 0.02
CA ILE A 441 -15.63 -24.29 0.93
C ILE A 441 -15.33 -23.00 1.72
N ALA A 442 -15.73 -21.83 1.21
CA ALA A 442 -15.57 -20.54 1.88
C ALA A 442 -16.39 -20.40 3.18
N SER A 443 -17.36 -21.30 3.42
CA SER A 443 -18.17 -21.38 4.65
C SER A 443 -17.49 -22.11 5.80
N HIS A 444 -16.28 -22.65 5.60
CA HIS A 444 -15.61 -23.48 6.62
C HIS A 444 -14.57 -22.70 7.44
N PRO A 445 -14.55 -22.84 8.78
CA PRO A 445 -13.68 -22.07 9.66
C PRO A 445 -12.19 -22.42 9.52
N ASN A 446 -11.86 -23.61 9.02
CA ASN A 446 -10.50 -24.07 8.80
C ASN A 446 -9.95 -23.74 7.41
N VAL A 447 -10.74 -23.10 6.55
CA VAL A 447 -10.37 -22.75 5.18
C VAL A 447 -9.97 -21.29 5.14
N LEU A 448 -8.85 -21.01 4.47
CA LEU A 448 -8.36 -19.66 4.17
C LEU A 448 -8.55 -19.40 2.66
N PRO A 449 -9.73 -18.89 2.24
CA PRO A 449 -10.08 -18.81 0.82
C PRO A 449 -9.44 -17.61 0.12
N SER A 450 -8.85 -17.86 -1.06
CA SER A 450 -8.44 -16.84 -2.00
C SER A 450 -9.15 -16.96 -3.35
N SER A 451 -9.17 -15.84 -4.06
CA SER A 451 -9.53 -15.76 -5.48
C SER A 451 -8.31 -15.49 -6.34
N THR A 452 -8.42 -15.80 -7.63
CA THR A 452 -7.49 -15.34 -8.66
C THR A 452 -8.14 -14.22 -9.46
N ASN A 453 -7.34 -13.44 -10.18
CA ASN A 453 -7.77 -12.12 -10.60
C ASN A 453 -8.55 -11.98 -11.93
N PRO A 454 -8.60 -12.95 -12.87
CA PRO A 454 -9.36 -12.72 -14.11
C PRO A 454 -10.87 -12.68 -13.95
N THR A 455 -11.42 -13.34 -12.94
CA THR A 455 -12.86 -13.30 -12.67
C THR A 455 -13.29 -12.00 -11.97
N ARG A 456 -12.35 -11.10 -11.66
CA ARG A 456 -12.54 -10.02 -10.70
C ARG A 456 -12.63 -8.63 -11.36
N PRO A 457 -13.70 -7.87 -11.14
CA PRO A 457 -15.05 -8.37 -10.82
C PRO A 457 -15.68 -9.09 -12.02
N HIS A 458 -16.89 -9.61 -11.84
CA HIS A 458 -17.68 -10.14 -12.95
C HIS A 458 -18.08 -9.02 -13.92
N THR A 459 -17.62 -9.11 -15.17
CA THR A 459 -17.91 -8.17 -16.26
C THR A 459 -18.54 -8.87 -17.45
N VAL A 460 -19.04 -8.09 -18.40
CA VAL A 460 -19.70 -8.61 -19.61
C VAL A 460 -18.80 -9.50 -20.48
N ASN A 461 -17.47 -9.38 -20.37
CA ASN A 461 -16.52 -10.20 -21.14
C ASN A 461 -15.93 -11.37 -20.35
N THR A 462 -16.11 -11.40 -19.02
CA THR A 462 -15.43 -12.36 -18.12
C THR A 462 -15.69 -13.81 -18.52
N HIS A 463 -16.93 -14.17 -18.83
CA HIS A 463 -17.31 -15.53 -19.20
C HIS A 463 -16.63 -15.99 -20.50
N HIS A 464 -16.71 -15.17 -21.55
CA HIS A 464 -16.16 -15.53 -22.87
C HIS A 464 -14.63 -15.67 -22.81
N GLU A 465 -13.96 -14.73 -22.14
CA GLU A 465 -12.51 -14.77 -21.96
C GLU A 465 -12.06 -16.01 -21.19
N ALA A 466 -12.77 -16.36 -20.11
CA ALA A 466 -12.39 -17.48 -19.25
C ALA A 466 -12.54 -18.84 -19.95
N LEU A 467 -13.53 -19.01 -20.83
CA LEU A 467 -13.73 -20.24 -21.58
C LEU A 467 -12.54 -20.54 -22.52
N ASP A 468 -12.14 -19.55 -23.32
CA ASP A 468 -11.00 -19.69 -24.23
C ASP A 468 -9.67 -19.85 -23.46
N MET A 469 -9.51 -19.12 -22.36
CA MET A 469 -8.33 -19.21 -21.50
C MET A 469 -8.17 -20.60 -20.88
N LEU A 470 -9.26 -21.16 -20.35
CA LEU A 470 -9.28 -22.50 -19.74
C LEU A 470 -8.92 -23.56 -20.79
N MET A 471 -9.49 -23.47 -22.00
CA MET A 471 -9.15 -24.36 -23.12
C MET A 471 -7.64 -24.41 -23.39
N VAL A 472 -6.99 -23.24 -23.41
CA VAL A 472 -5.53 -23.14 -23.65
C VAL A 472 -4.72 -23.67 -22.46
N CYS A 473 -5.03 -23.23 -21.23
CA CYS A 473 -4.24 -23.56 -20.03
C CYS A 473 -4.23 -25.07 -19.75
N HIS A 474 -5.36 -25.75 -19.95
CA HIS A 474 -5.49 -27.19 -19.71
C HIS A 474 -5.29 -28.05 -20.96
N HIS A 475 -4.84 -27.46 -22.07
CA HIS A 475 -4.55 -28.17 -23.33
C HIS A 475 -5.74 -28.97 -23.87
N LEU A 476 -6.94 -28.40 -23.73
CA LEU A 476 -8.19 -29.01 -24.16
C LEU A 476 -8.43 -28.78 -25.65
N ASN A 477 -9.24 -29.65 -26.26
CA ASN A 477 -9.61 -29.57 -27.66
C ASN A 477 -11.12 -29.27 -27.80
N PRO A 478 -11.52 -28.10 -28.31
CA PRO A 478 -12.94 -27.75 -28.44
C PRO A 478 -13.70 -28.66 -29.44
N ALA A 479 -13.01 -29.48 -30.23
CA ALA A 479 -13.63 -30.50 -31.08
C ALA A 479 -14.00 -31.79 -30.32
N ILE A 480 -13.54 -31.95 -29.07
CA ILE A 480 -13.88 -33.08 -28.19
C ILE A 480 -15.06 -32.66 -27.29
N PRO A 481 -16.23 -33.30 -27.40
CA PRO A 481 -17.41 -32.93 -26.61
C PRO A 481 -17.19 -32.96 -25.10
N GLU A 482 -16.40 -33.92 -24.61
CA GLU A 482 -16.07 -34.07 -23.20
C GLU A 482 -15.21 -32.92 -22.67
N ASP A 483 -14.26 -32.43 -23.48
CA ASP A 483 -13.41 -31.28 -23.15
C ASP A 483 -14.24 -29.99 -23.08
N LEU A 484 -15.16 -29.80 -24.03
CA LEU A 484 -16.06 -28.65 -24.03
C LEU A 484 -17.00 -28.68 -22.83
N ALA A 485 -17.61 -29.84 -22.55
CA ALA A 485 -18.48 -30.02 -21.39
C ALA A 485 -17.73 -29.78 -20.06
N PHE A 486 -16.47 -30.23 -19.94
CA PHE A 486 -15.62 -29.93 -18.79
C PHE A 486 -15.46 -28.42 -18.58
N ALA A 487 -15.15 -27.67 -19.64
CA ALA A 487 -14.95 -26.23 -19.53
C ALA A 487 -16.25 -25.45 -19.26
N GLU A 488 -17.35 -25.81 -19.92
CA GLU A 488 -18.67 -25.23 -19.67
C GLU A 488 -19.14 -25.51 -18.24
N SER A 489 -18.80 -26.67 -17.67
CA SER A 489 -19.09 -26.97 -16.27
C SER A 489 -18.30 -26.09 -15.29
N ARG A 490 -17.14 -25.57 -15.71
CA ARG A 490 -16.18 -24.84 -14.88
C ARG A 490 -16.35 -23.32 -14.94
N ILE A 491 -16.72 -22.77 -16.10
CA ILE A 491 -16.91 -21.33 -16.30
C ILE A 491 -18.38 -20.97 -16.10
N ARG A 492 -18.72 -20.39 -14.94
CA ARG A 492 -20.12 -20.16 -14.55
C ARG A 492 -20.34 -18.72 -14.09
N THR A 493 -21.27 -18.02 -14.75
CA THR A 493 -21.57 -16.62 -14.42
C THR A 493 -22.18 -16.44 -13.02
N THR A 494 -22.92 -17.44 -12.53
CA THR A 494 -23.55 -17.43 -11.20
C THR A 494 -22.54 -17.47 -10.06
N THR A 495 -21.53 -18.35 -10.14
CA THR A 495 -20.46 -18.42 -9.13
C THR A 495 -19.53 -17.22 -9.21
N MET A 496 -19.22 -16.70 -10.41
CA MET A 496 -18.47 -15.44 -10.58
C MET A 496 -19.17 -14.24 -9.94
N ALA A 497 -20.50 -14.16 -10.08
CA ALA A 497 -21.32 -13.12 -9.44
C ALA A 497 -21.37 -13.28 -7.91
N ALA A 498 -21.45 -14.52 -7.41
CA ALA A 498 -21.39 -14.81 -5.98
C ALA A 498 -20.01 -14.47 -5.38
N GLU A 499 -18.93 -14.72 -6.12
CA GLU A 499 -17.56 -14.40 -5.69
C GLU A 499 -17.38 -12.90 -5.40
N ASP A 500 -17.98 -12.02 -6.21
CA ASP A 500 -17.99 -10.58 -5.94
C ASP A 500 -18.62 -10.24 -4.58
N VAL A 501 -19.78 -10.84 -4.28
CA VAL A 501 -20.50 -10.64 -3.01
C VAL A 501 -19.71 -11.22 -1.84
N LEU A 502 -19.14 -12.42 -2.00
CA LEU A 502 -18.32 -13.07 -0.98
C LEU A 502 -17.06 -12.26 -0.65
N HIS A 503 -16.45 -11.59 -1.62
CA HIS A 503 -15.37 -10.64 -1.35
C HIS A 503 -15.86 -9.45 -0.52
N ASP A 504 -17.01 -8.86 -0.90
CA ASP A 504 -17.51 -7.65 -0.27
C ASP A 504 -17.94 -7.87 1.18
N ILE A 505 -18.50 -9.03 1.51
CA ILE A 505 -18.87 -9.38 2.89
C ILE A 505 -17.68 -9.92 3.71
N GLY A 506 -16.55 -10.19 3.08
CA GLY A 506 -15.35 -10.74 3.74
C GLY A 506 -15.36 -12.26 3.93
N ALA A 507 -16.10 -13.00 3.10
CA ALA A 507 -16.09 -14.46 3.09
C ALA A 507 -14.97 -15.04 2.21
N ILE A 508 -14.45 -14.28 1.24
CA ILE A 508 -13.16 -14.59 0.59
C ILE A 508 -12.11 -13.62 1.12
N SER A 509 -10.99 -14.16 1.59
CA SER A 509 -10.04 -13.43 2.42
C SER A 509 -8.84 -12.89 1.67
N MET A 510 -8.54 -13.42 0.48
CA MET A 510 -7.32 -13.09 -0.25
C MET A 510 -7.56 -12.99 -1.76
N ILE A 511 -6.69 -12.25 -2.45
CA ILE A 511 -6.62 -12.19 -3.91
C ILE A 511 -5.17 -12.44 -4.33
N GLY A 512 -4.97 -13.42 -5.22
CA GLY A 512 -3.71 -13.69 -5.90
C GLY A 512 -3.84 -13.52 -7.42
N SER A 513 -2.75 -13.62 -8.16
CA SER A 513 -2.81 -13.44 -9.62
C SER A 513 -3.24 -14.69 -10.37
N ASP A 514 -2.57 -15.82 -10.14
CA ASP A 514 -2.47 -16.98 -11.04
C ASP A 514 -1.61 -16.71 -12.28
N SER A 515 -0.49 -16.02 -12.08
CA SER A 515 0.29 -15.36 -13.13
C SER A 515 0.60 -16.23 -14.35
N GLN A 516 0.05 -15.88 -15.52
CA GLN A 516 0.19 -16.59 -16.80
C GLN A 516 -0.37 -18.02 -16.84
N ALA A 517 -1.11 -18.45 -15.81
CA ALA A 517 -1.72 -19.77 -15.69
C ALA A 517 -3.22 -19.63 -15.35
N MET A 518 -3.92 -18.80 -16.11
CA MET A 518 -5.25 -18.24 -15.79
C MET A 518 -5.23 -17.01 -14.88
N GLY A 519 -4.27 -16.12 -15.09
CA GLY A 519 -4.09 -14.95 -14.21
C GLY A 519 -3.07 -13.93 -14.66
N ARG A 520 -3.11 -12.74 -14.04
CA ARG A 520 -2.34 -11.57 -14.46
C ARG A 520 -1.55 -10.94 -13.32
N ILE A 521 -0.23 -11.14 -13.28
CA ILE A 521 0.59 -10.71 -12.13
C ILE A 521 0.54 -9.21 -11.81
N GLY A 522 0.36 -8.37 -12.83
CA GLY A 522 0.30 -6.90 -12.68
C GLY A 522 -1.05 -6.38 -12.20
N GLU A 523 -2.04 -7.26 -11.98
CA GLU A 523 -3.43 -6.86 -11.79
C GLU A 523 -4.03 -7.29 -10.44
N THR A 524 -3.26 -7.91 -9.54
CA THR A 524 -3.75 -8.29 -8.20
C THR A 524 -4.32 -7.09 -7.43
N ILE A 525 -3.60 -5.96 -7.44
CA ILE A 525 -4.05 -4.73 -6.76
C ILE A 525 -5.23 -4.09 -7.49
N ILE A 526 -5.13 -3.90 -8.81
CA ILE A 526 -6.15 -3.17 -9.58
C ILE A 526 -7.50 -3.88 -9.54
N ARG A 527 -7.51 -5.21 -9.65
CA ARG A 527 -8.71 -6.05 -9.65
C ARG A 527 -9.38 -6.04 -8.28
N THR A 528 -8.59 -5.96 -7.21
CA THR A 528 -9.12 -5.76 -5.85
C THR A 528 -9.97 -4.49 -5.76
N TRP A 529 -9.44 -3.37 -6.25
CA TRP A 529 -10.13 -2.08 -6.17
C TRP A 529 -11.29 -1.95 -7.15
N GLN A 530 -11.20 -2.56 -8.33
CA GLN A 530 -12.33 -2.67 -9.26
C GLN A 530 -13.48 -3.47 -8.65
N THR A 531 -13.21 -4.59 -7.97
CA THR A 531 -14.25 -5.35 -7.26
C THR A 531 -14.88 -4.52 -6.14
N ALA A 532 -14.09 -3.83 -5.32
CA ALA A 532 -14.62 -2.93 -4.28
C ALA A 532 -15.52 -1.83 -4.87
N HIS A 533 -15.13 -1.24 -6.00
CA HIS A 533 -15.91 -0.22 -6.70
C HIS A 533 -17.25 -0.78 -7.20
N VAL A 534 -17.24 -1.90 -7.92
CA VAL A 534 -18.46 -2.52 -8.46
C VAL A 534 -19.40 -2.90 -7.31
N MET A 535 -18.87 -3.44 -6.21
CA MET A 535 -19.67 -3.79 -5.03
C MET A 535 -20.24 -2.57 -4.32
N LYS A 536 -19.52 -1.44 -4.26
CA LYS A 536 -20.09 -0.18 -3.79
C LYS A 536 -21.26 0.27 -4.67
N ARG A 537 -21.11 0.30 -5.99
CA ARG A 537 -22.19 0.72 -6.90
C ARG A 537 -23.41 -0.20 -6.81
N ARG A 538 -23.17 -1.50 -6.63
CA ARG A 538 -24.21 -2.51 -6.59
C ARG A 538 -24.94 -2.59 -5.24
N ARG A 539 -24.22 -2.52 -4.14
CA ARG A 539 -24.73 -2.82 -2.78
C ARG A 539 -24.74 -1.61 -1.84
N GLY A 540 -24.23 -0.47 -2.28
CA GLY A 540 -24.08 0.73 -1.46
C GLY A 540 -22.93 0.61 -0.46
N ALA A 541 -22.96 1.48 0.56
CA ALA A 541 -21.99 1.47 1.65
C ALA A 541 -22.11 0.20 2.50
N LEU A 542 -21.01 -0.27 3.09
CA LEU A 542 -21.05 -1.39 4.02
C LEU A 542 -21.77 -1.00 5.33
N PRO A 543 -22.38 -1.96 6.05
CA PRO A 543 -22.89 -1.71 7.39
C PRO A 543 -21.80 -1.14 8.31
N GLY A 544 -22.09 -0.01 8.96
CA GLY A 544 -21.16 0.69 9.86
C GLY A 544 -20.38 1.83 9.21
N GLU A 545 -20.48 2.03 7.89
CA GLU A 545 -19.96 3.23 7.23
C GLU A 545 -20.96 4.39 7.39
N THR A 546 -20.46 5.58 7.76
CA THR A 546 -21.30 6.76 8.05
C THR A 546 -21.57 7.59 6.80
N GLY A 547 -22.79 8.15 6.71
CA GLY A 547 -23.33 8.81 5.52
C GLY A 547 -23.16 10.34 5.45
N GLY A 548 -23.15 10.82 4.20
CA GLY A 548 -23.15 12.20 3.68
C GLY A 548 -23.21 12.12 2.14
N ALA A 549 -23.06 13.23 1.40
CA ALA A 549 -23.00 13.17 -0.08
C ALA A 549 -21.80 12.36 -0.63
N PHE A 550 -20.73 12.24 0.18
CA PHE A 550 -19.52 11.46 -0.10
C PHE A 550 -19.21 10.53 1.09
N PRO A 551 -19.90 9.38 1.26
CA PRO A 551 -19.66 8.50 2.40
C PRO A 551 -18.22 7.97 2.40
N ALA A 552 -17.60 7.90 3.57
CA ALA A 552 -16.26 7.35 3.72
C ALA A 552 -16.33 5.82 3.67
N ASP A 553 -15.68 5.21 2.67
CA ASP A 553 -15.62 3.77 2.43
C ASP A 553 -14.46 3.11 3.19
N ASN A 554 -14.10 3.63 4.37
CA ASN A 554 -12.92 3.19 5.10
C ASN A 554 -12.99 1.70 5.47
N LEU A 555 -14.16 1.20 5.86
CA LEU A 555 -14.31 -0.21 6.22
C LEU A 555 -14.10 -1.09 4.99
N ARG A 556 -14.72 -0.74 3.86
CA ARG A 556 -14.53 -1.45 2.59
C ARG A 556 -13.06 -1.36 2.15
N ALA A 557 -12.46 -0.18 2.14
CA ALA A 557 -11.07 0.00 1.72
C ALA A 557 -10.09 -0.82 2.58
N ARG A 558 -10.27 -0.83 3.90
CA ARG A 558 -9.47 -1.64 4.84
C ARG A 558 -9.69 -3.14 4.63
N ARG A 559 -10.94 -3.58 4.42
CA ARG A 559 -11.28 -4.97 4.09
C ARG A 559 -10.58 -5.44 2.82
N TYR A 560 -10.57 -4.60 1.78
CA TYR A 560 -10.02 -4.95 0.48
C TYR A 560 -8.49 -4.85 0.41
N VAL A 561 -7.87 -3.83 1.02
CA VAL A 561 -6.39 -3.76 1.09
C VAL A 561 -5.81 -4.98 1.83
N ALA A 562 -6.50 -5.49 2.85
CA ALA A 562 -6.09 -6.69 3.59
C ALA A 562 -5.97 -7.94 2.70
N LYS A 563 -6.78 -8.04 1.62
CA LYS A 563 -6.84 -9.21 0.73
C LYS A 563 -5.54 -9.45 -0.05
N TYR A 564 -4.76 -8.42 -0.30
CA TYR A 564 -3.47 -8.54 -1.01
C TYR A 564 -2.27 -8.11 -0.16
N THR A 565 -2.45 -7.81 1.14
CA THR A 565 -1.37 -7.40 2.03
C THR A 565 -1.25 -8.37 3.21
N ILE A 566 -2.02 -8.15 4.28
CA ILE A 566 -1.84 -8.88 5.54
C ILE A 566 -2.41 -10.30 5.48
N ASN A 567 -3.54 -10.53 4.81
CA ASN A 567 -4.18 -11.85 4.80
C ASN A 567 -3.31 -12.91 4.09
N PRO A 568 -2.71 -12.64 2.91
CA PRO A 568 -1.71 -13.53 2.32
C PRO A 568 -0.50 -13.80 3.22
N ALA A 569 0.00 -12.77 3.91
CA ALA A 569 1.13 -12.92 4.83
C ALA A 569 0.74 -13.80 6.02
N ILE A 570 -0.47 -13.64 6.56
CA ILE A 570 -0.98 -14.49 7.64
C ILE A 570 -1.22 -15.92 7.13
N ALA A 571 -1.78 -16.13 5.94
CA ALA A 571 -2.05 -17.47 5.45
C ALA A 571 -0.78 -18.32 5.32
N HIS A 572 0.38 -17.71 5.08
CA HIS A 572 1.66 -18.39 4.86
C HIS A 572 2.73 -18.15 5.93
N GLY A 573 2.38 -17.52 7.05
CA GLY A 573 3.30 -17.34 8.18
C GLY A 573 4.43 -16.33 7.94
N LEU A 574 4.14 -15.27 7.18
CA LEU A 574 5.09 -14.22 6.77
C LEU A 574 4.85 -12.88 7.51
N ASP A 575 3.74 -12.80 8.25
CA ASP A 575 3.17 -11.58 8.80
C ASP A 575 4.02 -10.90 9.88
N ALA A 576 4.97 -11.61 10.49
CA ALA A 576 5.96 -11.00 11.38
C ALA A 576 6.96 -10.09 10.64
N GLU A 577 7.17 -10.31 9.34
CA GLU A 577 8.15 -9.60 8.53
C GLU A 577 7.51 -8.58 7.58
N ILE A 578 6.32 -8.87 7.04
CA ILE A 578 5.70 -8.12 5.94
C ILE A 578 4.16 -8.05 6.08
N GLY A 579 3.50 -7.48 5.08
CA GLY A 579 2.04 -7.54 4.90
C GLY A 579 1.28 -6.35 5.48
N SER A 580 1.94 -5.39 6.13
CA SER A 580 1.31 -4.18 6.66
C SER A 580 2.35 -3.10 6.98
N VAL A 581 1.87 -1.86 7.13
CA VAL A 581 2.66 -0.68 7.52
C VAL A 581 2.67 -0.61 9.05
N GLU A 582 3.49 -1.45 9.67
CA GLU A 582 3.60 -1.57 11.12
C GLU A 582 5.06 -1.53 11.58
N VAL A 583 5.30 -0.94 12.75
CA VAL A 583 6.65 -0.83 13.32
C VAL A 583 7.28 -2.22 13.50
N GLY A 584 8.55 -2.35 13.15
CA GLY A 584 9.32 -3.59 13.21
C GLY A 584 9.29 -4.42 11.93
N LYS A 585 8.26 -4.26 11.07
CA LYS A 585 8.19 -4.95 9.78
C LYS A 585 9.20 -4.37 8.79
N LEU A 586 9.54 -5.17 7.77
CA LEU A 586 10.39 -4.75 6.67
C LEU A 586 9.73 -3.56 5.96
N ALA A 587 10.52 -2.54 5.62
CA ALA A 587 10.03 -1.32 4.96
C ALA A 587 9.78 -1.57 3.46
N ASP A 588 8.82 -2.44 3.19
CA ASP A 588 8.26 -2.75 1.88
C ASP A 588 7.00 -1.89 1.67
N LEU A 589 7.20 -0.73 1.05
CA LEU A 589 6.22 0.35 1.02
C LEU A 589 6.00 0.81 -0.42
N VAL A 590 4.75 1.14 -0.74
CA VAL A 590 4.38 1.63 -2.07
C VAL A 590 3.72 2.98 -1.93
N LEU A 591 4.23 3.96 -2.68
CA LEU A 591 3.76 5.33 -2.67
C LEU A 591 2.95 5.61 -3.93
N TRP A 592 1.77 6.18 -3.75
CA TRP A 592 0.78 6.39 -4.79
C TRP A 592 0.38 7.85 -4.88
N ARG A 593 0.28 8.37 -6.10
CA ARG A 593 -0.53 9.57 -6.34
C ARG A 593 -2.00 9.17 -6.21
N PRO A 594 -2.85 9.92 -5.50
CA PRO A 594 -4.27 9.59 -5.38
C PRO A 594 -4.95 9.28 -6.72
N ALA A 595 -4.64 10.07 -7.76
CA ALA A 595 -5.19 9.89 -9.11
C ALA A 595 -4.77 8.58 -9.81
N PHE A 596 -3.70 7.91 -9.37
CA PHE A 596 -3.16 6.66 -9.94
C PHE A 596 -3.16 5.51 -8.92
N PHE A 597 -3.80 5.70 -7.77
CA PHE A 597 -3.83 4.72 -6.69
C PHE A 597 -4.34 3.38 -7.21
N GLY A 598 -3.63 2.29 -6.87
CA GLY A 598 -3.95 0.93 -7.29
C GLY A 598 -3.74 0.62 -8.78
N VAL A 599 -3.34 1.60 -9.59
CA VAL A 599 -3.08 1.43 -11.03
C VAL A 599 -1.58 1.41 -11.33
N LYS A 600 -0.89 2.53 -11.04
CA LYS A 600 0.53 2.75 -11.33
C LYS A 600 1.17 3.50 -10.15
N PRO A 601 1.96 2.81 -9.30
CA PRO A 601 2.61 3.44 -8.16
C PRO A 601 3.67 4.44 -8.60
N GLU A 602 3.91 5.47 -7.81
CA GLU A 602 4.99 6.44 -8.06
C GLU A 602 6.35 5.87 -7.63
N LEU A 603 6.39 5.18 -6.49
CA LEU A 603 7.58 4.55 -5.92
C LEU A 603 7.25 3.19 -5.31
N VAL A 604 8.16 2.24 -5.46
CA VAL A 604 8.18 0.97 -4.72
C VAL A 604 9.49 0.92 -3.94
N ILE A 605 9.38 0.86 -2.62
CA ILE A 605 10.47 0.78 -1.66
C ILE A 605 10.54 -0.66 -1.17
N LYS A 606 11.74 -1.25 -1.19
CA LYS A 606 12.01 -2.59 -0.72
C LYS A 606 13.08 -2.53 0.37
N GLY A 607 12.76 -3.00 1.56
CA GLY A 607 13.66 -2.92 2.72
C GLY A 607 14.26 -1.52 2.94
N GLY A 608 13.47 -0.47 2.75
CA GLY A 608 13.90 0.92 2.93
C GLY A 608 14.64 1.57 1.76
N VAL A 609 14.88 0.85 0.65
CA VAL A 609 15.58 1.37 -0.54
C VAL A 609 14.62 1.39 -1.73
N ILE A 610 14.63 2.45 -2.53
CA ILE A 610 13.78 2.55 -3.72
C ILE A 610 14.22 1.50 -4.75
N ALA A 611 13.35 0.53 -5.03
CA ALA A 611 13.56 -0.54 -6.00
C ALA A 611 12.98 -0.18 -7.37
N ARG A 612 11.88 0.57 -7.41
CA ARG A 612 11.23 1.02 -8.65
C ARG A 612 10.62 2.40 -8.52
N ALA A 613 10.59 3.16 -9.61
CA ALA A 613 10.00 4.50 -9.65
C ALA A 613 9.47 4.86 -11.03
N GLU A 614 8.43 5.70 -11.08
CA GLU A 614 8.06 6.42 -12.31
C GLU A 614 9.13 7.49 -12.60
N MET A 615 9.83 7.32 -13.72
CA MET A 615 11.02 8.10 -14.04
C MET A 615 11.07 8.47 -15.52
N GLY A 616 11.36 9.75 -15.77
CA GLY A 616 11.47 10.36 -17.09
C GLY A 616 12.72 9.95 -17.88
N ASP A 617 13.08 10.79 -18.86
CA ASP A 617 14.34 10.66 -19.59
C ASP A 617 15.55 10.84 -18.66
N ALA A 618 16.46 9.87 -18.68
CA ALA A 618 17.68 9.88 -17.88
C ALA A 618 18.69 10.96 -18.30
N ASN A 619 18.57 11.52 -19.51
CA ASN A 619 19.41 12.62 -19.98
C ASN A 619 18.79 14.01 -19.74
N ALA A 620 17.57 14.09 -19.20
CA ALA A 620 16.91 15.36 -18.94
C ALA A 620 17.56 16.13 -17.77
N SER A 621 17.30 17.45 -17.71
CA SER A 621 17.81 18.31 -16.64
C SER A 621 17.17 18.08 -15.27
N ILE A 622 16.03 17.39 -15.24
CA ILE A 622 15.21 17.03 -14.07
C ILE A 622 14.51 15.69 -14.36
N PRO A 623 13.98 14.95 -13.35
CA PRO A 623 13.51 13.57 -13.53
C PRO A 623 12.11 13.40 -14.15
N THR A 624 11.36 14.48 -14.38
CA THR A 624 9.95 14.45 -14.82
C THR A 624 9.68 14.58 -16.33
N PRO A 625 10.60 15.03 -17.20
CA PRO A 625 10.37 15.08 -18.64
C PRO A 625 10.15 13.70 -19.25
N GLN A 626 9.29 13.65 -20.27
CA GLN A 626 8.90 12.42 -20.96
C GLN A 626 10.08 11.76 -21.70
N PRO A 627 10.05 10.43 -21.92
CA PRO A 627 9.00 9.49 -21.50
C PRO A 627 9.14 9.06 -20.04
N VAL A 628 8.09 9.29 -19.25
CA VAL A 628 7.96 8.77 -17.88
C VAL A 628 7.48 7.32 -17.96
N LEU A 629 8.30 6.41 -17.45
CA LEU A 629 8.04 4.99 -17.40
C LEU A 629 8.36 4.46 -16.01
N SER A 630 7.75 3.34 -15.65
CA SER A 630 8.14 2.58 -14.47
C SER A 630 9.50 1.91 -14.71
N ARG A 631 10.54 2.32 -13.96
CA ARG A 631 11.93 1.90 -14.17
C ARG A 631 12.55 1.28 -12.91
N PRO A 632 13.42 0.27 -13.05
CA PRO A 632 14.23 -0.23 -11.93
C PRO A 632 15.17 0.87 -11.42
N MET A 633 15.30 0.97 -10.09
CA MET A 633 16.14 1.94 -9.40
C MET A 633 17.34 1.24 -8.74
N PHE A 634 18.15 1.97 -7.97
CA PHE A 634 19.33 1.40 -7.31
C PHE A 634 19.03 0.23 -6.37
N GLY A 635 17.83 0.18 -5.76
CA GLY A 635 17.37 -0.97 -4.97
C GLY A 635 17.16 -2.25 -5.78
N ALA A 636 17.02 -2.15 -7.10
CA ALA A 636 16.93 -3.31 -8.01
C ALA A 636 18.30 -3.82 -8.49
N SER A 637 19.41 -3.20 -8.07
CA SER A 637 20.75 -3.76 -8.30
C SER A 637 20.87 -5.11 -7.59
N PRO A 638 21.39 -6.18 -8.21
CA PRO A 638 21.34 -7.55 -7.67
C PRO A 638 21.76 -7.72 -6.21
N VAL A 639 22.86 -7.11 -5.80
CA VAL A 639 23.37 -7.23 -4.41
C VAL A 639 22.46 -6.49 -3.43
N THR A 640 21.99 -5.30 -3.81
CA THR A 640 21.06 -4.51 -2.99
C THR A 640 19.71 -5.20 -2.88
N ALA A 641 19.18 -5.69 -4.00
CA ALA A 641 17.92 -6.41 -4.08
C ALA A 641 17.89 -7.63 -3.15
N ALA A 642 19.00 -8.39 -3.10
CA ALA A 642 19.17 -9.50 -2.16
C ALA A 642 19.21 -9.03 -0.70
N ALA A 643 19.93 -7.93 -0.41
CA ALA A 643 20.07 -7.39 0.95
C ALA A 643 18.76 -6.80 1.53
N THR A 644 17.85 -6.34 0.66
CA THR A 644 16.58 -5.71 1.06
C THR A 644 15.38 -6.65 0.98
N SER A 645 15.59 -7.94 0.70
CA SER A 645 14.52 -8.92 0.48
C SER A 645 14.76 -10.20 1.27
N LEU A 646 13.74 -11.05 1.37
CA LEU A 646 13.77 -12.30 2.14
C LEU A 646 13.41 -13.52 1.28
N HIS A 647 14.08 -14.64 1.52
CA HIS A 647 13.60 -15.96 1.12
C HIS A 647 12.92 -16.61 2.32
N PHE A 648 11.62 -16.87 2.22
CA PHE A 648 10.88 -17.62 3.21
C PHE A 648 10.97 -19.11 2.90
N VAL A 649 11.39 -19.88 3.89
CA VAL A 649 11.58 -21.34 3.79
C VAL A 649 10.99 -22.03 5.02
N ALA A 650 10.74 -23.34 4.96
CA ALA A 650 10.36 -24.09 6.15
C ALA A 650 11.49 -24.08 7.19
N PRO A 651 11.18 -24.12 8.51
CA PRO A 651 12.19 -24.27 9.56
C PRO A 651 13.16 -25.44 9.32
N ALA A 652 12.63 -26.57 8.83
CA ALA A 652 13.41 -27.75 8.47
C ALA A 652 14.52 -27.49 7.43
N ALA A 653 14.35 -26.51 6.54
CA ALA A 653 15.39 -26.13 5.58
C ALA A 653 16.63 -25.55 6.29
N LEU A 654 16.40 -24.70 7.29
CA LEU A 654 17.46 -24.05 8.06
C LEU A 654 18.16 -25.07 8.98
N GLU A 655 17.37 -25.93 9.62
CA GLU A 655 17.88 -27.03 10.45
C GLU A 655 18.75 -28.02 9.66
N ASP A 656 18.40 -28.26 8.38
CA ASP A 656 19.17 -29.08 7.44
C ASP A 656 20.34 -28.31 6.76
N GLY A 657 20.72 -27.15 7.30
CA GLY A 657 21.87 -26.37 6.84
C GLY A 657 21.75 -25.87 5.41
N LEU A 658 20.53 -25.61 4.90
CA LEU A 658 20.34 -25.12 3.52
C LEU A 658 21.10 -23.80 3.27
N ALA A 659 21.16 -22.92 4.28
CA ALA A 659 21.88 -21.65 4.19
C ALA A 659 23.37 -21.82 3.85
N ASP A 660 24.01 -22.91 4.33
CA ASP A 660 25.42 -23.19 4.07
C ASP A 660 25.64 -23.84 2.68
N ARG A 661 24.58 -24.35 2.05
CA ARG A 661 24.61 -25.05 0.77
C ARG A 661 24.20 -24.19 -0.42
N LEU A 662 23.53 -23.07 -0.20
CA LEU A 662 23.06 -22.17 -1.25
C LEU A 662 24.05 -21.04 -1.54
N ALA A 663 24.22 -20.73 -2.82
CA ALA A 663 25.00 -19.58 -3.26
C ALA A 663 24.14 -18.30 -3.37
N VAL A 664 23.39 -17.97 -2.31
CA VAL A 664 22.52 -16.78 -2.26
C VAL A 664 23.05 -15.73 -1.29
N ARG A 665 22.82 -14.46 -1.60
CA ARG A 665 23.10 -13.35 -0.67
C ARG A 665 21.89 -13.03 0.19
N ARG A 666 20.69 -13.29 -0.35
CA ARG A 666 19.44 -13.03 0.34
C ARG A 666 19.33 -13.87 1.59
N ARG A 667 18.86 -13.24 2.67
CA ARG A 667 18.63 -13.94 3.94
C ARG A 667 17.48 -14.95 3.80
N LEU A 668 17.72 -16.18 4.24
CA LEU A 668 16.66 -17.16 4.47
C LEU A 668 16.03 -16.92 5.84
N VAL A 669 14.70 -16.88 5.89
CA VAL A 669 13.91 -16.66 7.11
C VAL A 669 12.88 -17.79 7.22
N PRO A 670 12.68 -18.39 8.41
CA PRO A 670 11.69 -19.43 8.57
C PRO A 670 10.27 -18.85 8.47
N VAL A 671 9.36 -19.55 7.80
CA VAL A 671 7.92 -19.29 7.96
C VAL A 671 7.48 -19.60 9.39
N ALA A 672 6.56 -18.81 9.92
CA ALA A 672 5.91 -19.11 11.20
C ALA A 672 4.94 -20.30 11.08
N GLY A 673 4.64 -20.95 12.21
CA GLY A 673 3.59 -21.96 12.26
C GLY A 673 2.22 -21.37 11.87
N VAL A 674 1.49 -22.07 11.01
CA VAL A 674 0.17 -21.63 10.51
C VAL A 674 -0.99 -22.58 10.84
N ARG A 675 -0.72 -23.66 11.57
CA ARG A 675 -1.66 -24.79 11.72
C ARG A 675 -2.81 -24.51 12.70
N ASP A 676 -2.72 -23.42 13.44
CA ASP A 676 -3.75 -22.87 14.33
C ASP A 676 -4.56 -21.74 13.68
N ARG A 677 -4.15 -21.25 12.51
CA ARG A 677 -4.80 -20.13 11.81
C ARG A 677 -6.12 -20.57 11.21
N ARG A 678 -7.18 -19.82 11.47
CA ARG A 678 -8.55 -20.09 11.01
C ARG A 678 -9.06 -18.90 10.21
N LYS A 679 -10.29 -18.99 9.72
CA LYS A 679 -10.95 -17.89 9.02
C LYS A 679 -11.01 -16.61 9.87
N ASP A 680 -11.19 -16.75 11.18
CA ASP A 680 -11.15 -15.63 12.14
C ASP A 680 -9.77 -14.95 12.28
N SER A 681 -8.71 -15.59 11.77
CA SER A 681 -7.36 -15.04 11.74
C SER A 681 -7.15 -14.12 10.54
N MET A 682 -8.15 -13.91 9.68
CA MET A 682 -8.08 -13.06 8.49
C MET A 682 -8.72 -11.69 8.77
N PRO A 683 -7.93 -10.65 9.11
CA PRO A 683 -8.43 -9.30 9.37
C PRO A 683 -9.50 -8.84 8.38
N LEU A 684 -10.66 -8.45 8.93
CA LEU A 684 -11.81 -7.90 8.20
C LEU A 684 -12.43 -8.83 7.14
N ASN A 685 -11.97 -10.07 7.05
CA ASN A 685 -12.38 -11.06 6.07
C ASN A 685 -12.56 -12.45 6.71
N ASP A 686 -13.32 -12.47 7.79
CA ASP A 686 -13.56 -13.60 8.68
C ASP A 686 -14.97 -14.20 8.55
N ALA A 687 -15.77 -13.73 7.58
CA ALA A 687 -17.17 -14.14 7.46
C ALA A 687 -17.31 -15.62 7.05
N LEU A 688 -18.31 -16.30 7.62
CA LEU A 688 -18.65 -17.70 7.37
C LEU A 688 -20.14 -17.83 7.01
N PRO A 689 -20.58 -17.27 5.87
CA PRO A 689 -21.98 -17.36 5.45
C PRO A 689 -22.33 -18.81 5.10
N ALA A 690 -23.61 -19.15 5.16
CA ALA A 690 -24.11 -20.38 4.53
C ALA A 690 -24.09 -20.20 3.01
N ILE A 691 -23.40 -21.07 2.29
CA ILE A 691 -23.33 -21.04 0.82
C ILE A 691 -23.96 -22.31 0.27
N GLU A 692 -24.95 -22.15 -0.59
CA GLU A 692 -25.60 -23.25 -1.31
C GLU A 692 -25.42 -23.06 -2.82
N VAL A 693 -25.21 -24.15 -3.54
CA VAL A 693 -25.13 -24.17 -5.00
C VAL A 693 -26.08 -25.24 -5.50
N ASP A 694 -27.03 -24.83 -6.32
CA ASP A 694 -27.97 -25.74 -6.98
C ASP A 694 -27.24 -26.53 -8.08
N PRO A 695 -27.28 -27.88 -8.06
CA PRO A 695 -26.45 -28.69 -8.95
C PRO A 695 -26.90 -28.66 -10.42
N ASP A 696 -28.16 -28.33 -10.69
CA ASP A 696 -28.72 -28.34 -12.05
C ASP A 696 -28.65 -26.94 -12.70
N THR A 697 -28.90 -25.90 -11.91
CA THR A 697 -28.98 -24.51 -12.40
C THR A 697 -27.74 -23.68 -12.07
N PHE A 698 -26.83 -24.18 -11.23
CA PHE A 698 -25.68 -23.47 -10.67
C PHE A 698 -26.06 -22.20 -9.88
N THR A 699 -27.33 -22.07 -9.50
CA THR A 699 -27.82 -20.94 -8.71
C THR A 699 -27.12 -20.94 -7.35
N VAL A 700 -26.46 -19.83 -7.01
CA VAL A 700 -25.79 -19.67 -5.71
C VAL A 700 -26.69 -18.91 -4.75
N ARG A 701 -26.82 -19.43 -3.52
CA ARG A 701 -27.44 -18.72 -2.40
C ARG A 701 -26.42 -18.43 -1.32
N ILE A 702 -26.44 -17.20 -0.79
CA ILE A 702 -25.64 -16.78 0.36
C ILE A 702 -26.61 -16.40 1.47
N ASP A 703 -26.57 -17.12 2.59
CA ASP A 703 -27.51 -16.98 3.72
C ASP A 703 -28.99 -17.03 3.27
N GLY A 704 -29.28 -17.87 2.27
CA GLY A 704 -30.60 -18.05 1.68
C GLY A 704 -30.98 -17.04 0.58
N GLU A 705 -30.20 -15.99 0.37
CA GLU A 705 -30.41 -14.99 -0.70
C GLU A 705 -29.82 -15.47 -2.03
N VAL A 706 -30.62 -15.50 -3.09
CA VAL A 706 -30.17 -15.84 -4.44
C VAL A 706 -29.32 -14.72 -5.01
N ILE A 707 -28.11 -15.05 -5.50
CA ILE A 707 -27.24 -14.08 -6.15
C ILE A 707 -27.45 -14.10 -7.66
N GLU A 708 -28.14 -13.07 -8.16
CA GLU A 708 -28.37 -12.89 -9.59
C GLU A 708 -27.10 -12.36 -10.30
N PRO A 709 -26.71 -12.87 -11.47
CA PRO A 709 -25.62 -12.29 -12.26
C PRO A 709 -25.95 -10.86 -12.72
N ALA A 710 -25.09 -9.90 -12.39
CA ALA A 710 -25.18 -8.52 -12.86
C ALA A 710 -23.77 -8.03 -13.26
N PRO A 711 -23.27 -8.44 -14.45
CA PRO A 711 -21.93 -8.11 -14.89
C PRO A 711 -21.76 -6.61 -15.12
N ALA A 712 -20.63 -6.05 -14.70
CA ALA A 712 -20.27 -4.67 -15.02
C ALA A 712 -19.90 -4.52 -16.51
N ASP A 713 -20.36 -3.42 -17.12
CA ASP A 713 -20.10 -3.05 -18.51
C ASP A 713 -18.83 -2.19 -18.66
N GLU A 714 -18.53 -1.36 -17.67
CA GLU A 714 -17.33 -0.54 -17.58
C GLU A 714 -16.67 -0.65 -16.20
N LEU A 715 -15.34 -0.53 -16.16
CA LEU A 715 -14.57 -0.49 -14.93
C LEU A 715 -13.72 0.79 -14.86
N PRO A 716 -13.57 1.39 -13.66
CA PRO A 716 -12.53 2.38 -13.42
C PRO A 716 -11.16 1.71 -13.53
N MET A 717 -10.09 2.51 -13.43
CA MET A 717 -8.73 1.99 -13.40
C MET A 717 -8.38 1.19 -14.67
N ALA A 718 -9.00 1.50 -15.81
CA ALA A 718 -8.83 0.77 -17.07
C ALA A 718 -8.46 1.72 -18.22
N GLN A 719 -9.41 2.00 -19.12
CA GLN A 719 -9.21 2.73 -20.38
C GLN A 719 -8.57 4.12 -20.21
N ARG A 720 -8.74 4.76 -19.05
CA ARG A 720 -8.14 6.06 -18.73
C ARG A 720 -6.62 6.00 -18.58
N TYR A 721 -6.05 4.88 -18.15
CA TYR A 721 -4.67 4.80 -17.66
C TYR A 721 -3.73 3.99 -18.52
N PHE A 722 -4.26 3.01 -19.26
CA PHE A 722 -3.45 2.09 -20.05
C PHE A 722 -3.50 2.47 -21.53
N LEU A 723 -2.33 2.42 -22.17
CA LEU A 723 -2.22 2.66 -23.60
C LEU A 723 -2.77 1.48 -24.41
N PHE A 724 -2.77 0.28 -23.81
CA PHE A 724 -3.23 -0.98 -24.36
C PHE A 724 -3.94 -1.80 -23.29
#